data_AF-A0A8C2BK06-F1
#
_entry.id   AF-A0A8C2BK06-F1
#
_cell.length_a   1.000
_cell.length_b   1.000
_cell.length_c   1.000
_cell.angle_alpha   90.00
_cell.angle_beta   90.00
_cell.angle_gamma   90.00
#
_symmetry.space_group_name_H-M   'P 1'
#
loop_
_entity.id
_entity.type
_entity.pdbx_description
1 polymer ?
#
loop_
_entity_poly.entity_id
_entity_poly.type
_entity_poly.pdbx_seq_one_letter_code
_entity_poly.pdbx_strand_id
1 'polypeptide(L)'
;MLLATMASSTEQSLPEFTDKESREKVSHWDRRADPTAPLTDKQTESILELRAAAEVSLLPAELPIEDFCSLTSRALRSTFTATLPESTEEVLLQGFMKLELEDERIQTAQQFFSWFSKLQVQMDRDEACEYRSTRDALSGCREQCDAILSDANAALERLQSLQEQHLFVSTKTGTLHEACEQLLKEQSELVDLAESIQEKLSYFNALEHINSKLNSPTLSVNGEGFIPMLSRLDECIEYVLSHPSFKDYPVYLSKLKQCLSRAMLLIKSHAVSTLQHLTAQLSTRDLLGAPNADNAFTLYYVKFRAAAPKVQRLIEQVEQRSDKIPEYQQLLDEVHQCYLEQREVLLSPCINATITDLTSQNNKDHCALVRSGCAFMVHVCQDEHQLYSEFFSKPSSKLDELLEKLCVSLYDVLRPRIIHVVHLETLSELCSILKNEMLEDHVQNNVVQLTAFDAVVKQMLEDVQERLVYRTHIYIQTDILGYKPAPGDLAYPDKLEMMESIAQSLKEEQMKLSSDVQLEESDNKKLISSEPRSHSTVSPADLHGMWYPTVRRTLVCLSKLYRCIDRAVFQGLSQEALSACIQSLLTASDLIQKNKTQTDGQLFLIKHLLIMREQIAPFHADFTIKEISLDLKKTRDAAFKIFNSKAVPKFFRLNSHNAILEFLLEGTPEIREHYIDSKKDVDRHLKSSCEQFIQQQTQMFVGNLEEFLNKVGALKTMAVEGGPTYSFSQQPWAQPAKINDIVMATYRILKNRLPGTLQSMSLYLANKDTEFILFKPVRTNIQQVFQRLHALLQEEYSGEDLQIIACPSMEQINLLLSVK
;
A
#
# COMPACT_ATOMS: atom_id res chain seq x y z
N MET A 1 75.07 -61.29 15.96
CA MET A 1 76.51 -61.14 16.23
C MET A 1 76.91 -62.10 17.34
N LEU A 2 77.15 -63.37 16.98
CA LEU A 2 77.86 -64.38 17.76
C LEU A 2 78.14 -65.53 16.76
N LEU A 3 79.30 -66.18 16.86
CA LEU A 3 79.84 -67.05 15.81
C LEU A 3 79.85 -68.52 16.24
N ALA A 4 79.61 -69.38 15.24
CA ALA A 4 80.15 -70.72 15.02
C ALA A 4 80.59 -71.59 16.21
N THR A 5 80.13 -72.85 16.22
CA THR A 5 80.96 -73.97 16.73
C THR A 5 80.49 -75.31 16.16
N MET A 6 81.46 -76.18 15.83
CA MET A 6 81.32 -77.62 15.58
C MET A 6 80.48 -78.06 14.34
N ALA A 7 80.85 -79.11 13.61
CA ALA A 7 82.17 -79.76 13.47
C ALA A 7 82.24 -80.51 12.12
N SER A 8 83.44 -80.61 11.55
CA SER A 8 83.71 -81.44 10.37
C SER A 8 83.96 -82.89 10.73
N SER A 9 83.40 -83.84 9.97
CA SER A 9 84.03 -85.15 9.73
C SER A 9 83.67 -85.65 8.33
N THR A 10 84.64 -86.27 7.66
CA THR A 10 84.61 -86.59 6.23
C THR A 10 84.13 -88.01 5.95
N GLU A 11 83.63 -88.23 4.74
CA GLU A 11 83.44 -89.56 4.15
C GLU A 11 84.75 -90.38 4.20
N GLN A 12 84.66 -91.67 4.52
CA GLN A 12 85.64 -92.68 4.11
C GLN A 12 84.91 -93.97 3.73
N SER A 13 85.37 -94.61 2.64
CA SER A 13 84.69 -95.72 1.97
C SER A 13 85.11 -97.10 2.47
N LEU A 14 84.24 -98.08 2.25
CA LEU A 14 84.46 -99.49 2.56
C LEU A 14 85.47 -100.14 1.59
N PRO A 15 86.41 -100.98 2.08
CA PRO A 15 87.13 -101.96 1.27
C PRO A 15 86.37 -103.30 1.24
N GLU A 16 86.30 -103.95 0.08
CA GLU A 16 85.69 -105.28 -0.08
C GLU A 16 86.60 -106.40 0.45
N PHE A 17 86.01 -107.37 1.17
CA PHE A 17 86.67 -108.61 1.61
C PHE A 17 85.97 -109.83 1.01
N THR A 18 86.73 -110.91 0.75
CA THR A 18 86.21 -112.09 0.03
C THR A 18 85.60 -113.15 0.94
N ASP A 19 84.66 -113.94 0.40
CA ASP A 19 83.71 -114.81 1.13
C ASP A 19 84.32 -115.99 1.93
N LYS A 20 85.64 -116.06 2.08
CA LYS A 20 86.32 -117.09 2.87
C LYS A 20 86.65 -116.61 4.29
N GLU A 21 87.13 -115.37 4.43
CA GLU A 21 87.45 -114.80 5.75
C GLU A 21 86.20 -114.47 6.57
N SER A 22 85.08 -114.17 5.91
CA SER A 22 83.77 -113.99 6.53
C SER A 22 83.33 -115.25 7.27
N ARG A 23 83.35 -116.40 6.59
CA ARG A 23 82.91 -117.70 7.11
C ARG A 23 83.76 -118.18 8.28
N GLU A 24 85.09 -118.04 8.20
CA GLU A 24 85.97 -118.42 9.31
C GLU A 24 85.68 -117.57 10.55
N LYS A 25 85.51 -116.24 10.43
CA LYS A 25 85.17 -115.34 11.55
C LYS A 25 83.78 -115.62 12.16
N VAL A 26 82.77 -115.96 11.35
CA VAL A 26 81.43 -116.33 11.85
C VAL A 26 81.49 -117.64 12.68
N SER A 27 82.34 -118.61 12.32
CA SER A 27 82.52 -119.86 13.09
C SER A 27 83.10 -119.66 14.51
N HIS A 28 83.51 -118.43 14.85
CA HIS A 28 83.95 -118.02 16.18
C HIS A 28 82.90 -117.22 16.99
N TRP A 29 81.66 -117.07 16.51
CA TRP A 29 80.59 -116.42 17.28
C TRP A 29 79.98 -117.40 18.31
N ASP A 30 79.51 -118.58 17.89
CA ASP A 30 78.73 -119.51 18.74
C ASP A 30 79.55 -120.41 19.71
N ARG A 31 80.84 -120.11 19.93
CA ARG A 31 81.69 -120.92 20.83
C ARG A 31 81.41 -120.58 22.29
N ARG A 32 80.71 -121.49 22.99
CA ARG A 32 80.40 -121.42 24.45
C ARG A 32 81.60 -121.27 25.41
N ALA A 33 82.83 -121.32 24.92
CA ALA A 33 84.05 -121.22 25.73
C ALA A 33 84.90 -119.96 25.45
N ASP A 34 84.58 -119.20 24.39
CA ASP A 34 85.12 -117.86 24.08
C ASP A 34 84.32 -117.29 22.89
N PRO A 35 83.16 -116.65 23.13
CA PRO A 35 82.38 -116.02 22.07
C PRO A 35 83.00 -114.68 21.67
N THR A 36 83.13 -114.39 20.38
CA THR A 36 83.81 -113.17 19.90
C THR A 36 83.03 -111.86 20.08
N ALA A 37 81.80 -111.92 20.60
CA ALA A 37 81.01 -110.77 21.03
C ALA A 37 80.10 -111.14 22.23
N PRO A 38 80.62 -111.19 23.48
CA PRO A 38 79.79 -111.45 24.64
C PRO A 38 78.86 -110.25 24.90
N LEU A 39 77.55 -110.49 24.93
CA LEU A 39 76.57 -109.49 25.38
C LEU A 39 76.82 -109.16 26.86
N THR A 40 76.80 -107.88 27.20
CA THR A 40 76.90 -107.44 28.61
C THR A 40 75.63 -107.75 29.38
N ASP A 41 75.73 -107.89 30.71
CA ASP A 41 74.62 -108.30 31.58
C ASP A 41 73.36 -107.42 31.41
N LYS A 42 73.53 -106.12 31.16
CA LYS A 42 72.42 -105.19 30.89
C LYS A 42 71.73 -105.44 29.55
N GLN A 43 72.45 -105.97 28.55
CA GLN A 43 71.87 -106.30 27.25
C GLN A 43 71.11 -107.62 27.31
N THR A 44 71.59 -108.61 28.07
CA THR A 44 70.85 -109.86 28.31
C THR A 44 69.63 -109.62 29.20
N GLU A 45 69.73 -108.75 30.21
CA GLU A 45 68.62 -108.25 31.02
C GLU A 45 67.57 -107.52 30.15
N SER A 46 67.99 -106.57 29.30
CA SER A 46 67.08 -105.87 28.36
C SER A 46 66.39 -106.81 27.36
N ILE A 47 67.06 -107.89 26.91
CA ILE A 47 66.45 -108.90 26.03
C ILE A 47 65.42 -109.76 26.79
N LEU A 48 65.66 -110.05 28.07
CA LEU A 48 64.68 -110.72 28.93
C LEU A 48 63.48 -109.82 29.22
N GLU A 49 63.68 -108.52 29.47
CA GLU A 49 62.59 -107.55 29.62
C GLU A 49 61.77 -107.37 28.33
N LEU A 50 62.42 -107.23 27.17
CA LEU A 50 61.74 -107.15 25.87
C LEU A 50 60.96 -108.43 25.55
N ARG A 51 61.48 -109.60 25.94
CA ARG A 51 60.75 -110.87 25.80
C ARG A 51 59.54 -110.92 26.72
N ALA A 52 59.67 -110.52 27.99
CA ALA A 52 58.55 -110.47 28.92
C ALA A 52 57.48 -109.47 28.46
N ALA A 53 57.87 -108.34 27.88
CA ALA A 53 56.95 -107.37 27.28
C ALA A 53 56.25 -107.94 26.02
N ALA A 54 56.96 -108.69 25.17
CA ALA A 54 56.37 -109.32 23.98
C ALA A 54 55.41 -110.48 24.31
N GLU A 55 55.59 -111.17 25.43
CA GLU A 55 54.67 -112.22 25.92
C GLU A 55 53.39 -111.63 26.57
N VAL A 56 53.34 -110.32 26.87
CA VAL A 56 52.14 -109.62 27.39
C VAL A 56 51.40 -108.86 26.28
N SER A 57 50.53 -109.58 25.56
CA SER A 57 49.63 -108.98 24.57
C SER A 57 48.19 -108.95 25.10
N LEU A 58 47.75 -107.79 25.60
CA LEU A 58 46.34 -107.47 25.84
C LEU A 58 46.04 -106.09 25.27
N LEU A 59 45.16 -106.05 24.28
CA LEU A 59 44.77 -104.83 23.58
C LEU A 59 43.87 -103.96 24.48
N PRO A 60 44.06 -102.63 24.50
CA PRO A 60 43.00 -101.70 24.90
C PRO A 60 41.75 -101.90 24.04
N ALA A 61 40.57 -101.80 24.64
CA ALA A 61 39.30 -101.98 23.96
C ALA A 61 38.85 -100.70 23.21
N GLU A 62 37.88 -100.86 22.28
CA GLU A 62 37.28 -99.83 21.42
C GLU A 62 38.26 -99.32 20.32
N LEU A 63 38.08 -99.53 19.00
CA LEU A 63 37.06 -100.11 18.10
C LEU A 63 37.76 -100.49 16.75
N PRO A 64 37.10 -101.14 15.76
CA PRO A 64 36.20 -102.30 15.77
C PRO A 64 36.86 -103.54 15.08
N ILE A 65 36.11 -104.64 14.91
CA ILE A 65 36.59 -105.92 14.36
C ILE A 65 36.08 -106.12 12.90
N GLU A 66 36.66 -107.12 12.21
CA GLU A 66 36.31 -107.74 10.90
C GLU A 66 37.27 -107.31 9.76
N ASP A 67 38.11 -108.18 9.15
CA ASP A 67 38.18 -109.66 9.17
C ASP A 67 39.57 -110.27 9.53
N PHE A 68 39.52 -111.19 10.51
CA PHE A 68 40.35 -112.35 10.85
C PHE A 68 41.80 -112.57 10.34
N CYS A 69 42.68 -112.79 11.32
CA CYS A 69 43.83 -113.68 11.19
C CYS A 69 43.40 -115.14 10.94
N SER A 70 44.20 -115.92 10.17
CA SER A 70 44.12 -117.39 10.21
C SER A 70 45.51 -118.07 10.27
N LEU A 71 45.88 -118.39 11.52
CA LEU A 71 46.76 -119.50 11.94
C LEU A 71 48.27 -119.43 11.70
N THR A 72 48.98 -119.64 12.80
CA THR A 72 50.41 -119.97 12.90
C THR A 72 50.64 -121.49 12.98
N SER A 73 51.92 -121.89 12.91
CA SER A 73 52.48 -123.11 13.54
C SER A 73 52.14 -124.51 12.97
N ARG A 74 53.15 -125.14 12.34
CA ARG A 74 53.65 -126.47 12.78
C ARG A 74 55.05 -126.79 12.26
N ALA A 75 55.78 -127.65 12.97
CA ALA A 75 57.19 -127.96 12.76
C ALA A 75 57.47 -129.41 12.32
N LEU A 76 58.65 -129.63 11.76
CA LEU A 76 59.21 -130.91 11.30
C LEU A 76 59.38 -131.94 12.43
N ARG A 77 59.19 -133.24 12.13
CA ARG A 77 60.04 -134.36 12.60
C ARG A 77 59.97 -135.56 11.65
N SER A 78 61.13 -136.09 11.26
CA SER A 78 61.34 -137.49 10.89
C SER A 78 62.75 -137.90 11.30
N THR A 79 62.92 -139.11 11.81
CA THR A 79 64.23 -139.69 12.18
C THR A 79 64.25 -141.18 11.92
N PHE A 80 65.44 -141.76 11.76
CA PHE A 80 65.64 -143.20 11.67
C PHE A 80 66.75 -143.67 12.61
N THR A 81 66.49 -144.80 13.25
CA THR A 81 67.45 -145.61 13.99
C THR A 81 67.31 -147.05 13.50
N ALA A 82 68.41 -147.80 13.53
CA ALA A 82 68.52 -149.14 12.98
C ALA A 82 69.12 -150.12 14.00
N THR A 83 68.82 -151.40 13.85
CA THR A 83 69.34 -152.49 14.67
C THR A 83 69.70 -153.70 13.80
N LEU A 84 70.91 -154.21 14.01
CA LEU A 84 71.48 -155.41 13.37
C LEU A 84 71.05 -156.69 14.15
N PRO A 85 71.34 -157.91 13.65
CA PRO A 85 71.27 -158.39 12.25
C PRO A 85 70.63 -159.80 12.13
N GLU A 86 70.34 -160.26 10.91
CA GLU A 86 70.57 -161.68 10.55
C GLU A 86 70.88 -161.93 9.06
N SER A 87 70.75 -160.92 8.19
CA SER A 87 71.47 -160.83 6.91
C SER A 87 72.13 -159.44 6.75
N THR A 88 73.22 -159.34 5.99
CA THR A 88 73.91 -158.05 5.75
C THR A 88 73.37 -157.29 4.54
N GLU A 89 72.59 -157.91 3.67
CA GLU A 89 72.03 -157.24 2.47
C GLU A 89 70.75 -156.45 2.80
N GLU A 90 69.87 -156.97 3.67
CA GLU A 90 68.57 -156.34 3.96
C GLU A 90 68.71 -155.01 4.70
N VAL A 91 69.64 -154.90 5.66
CA VAL A 91 69.89 -153.66 6.41
C VAL A 91 70.46 -152.57 5.48
N LEU A 92 71.30 -152.95 4.52
CA LEU A 92 71.82 -152.02 3.51
C LEU A 92 70.70 -151.55 2.56
N LEU A 93 69.88 -152.47 2.04
CA LEU A 93 68.72 -152.13 1.19
C LEU A 93 67.75 -151.17 1.92
N GLN A 94 67.40 -151.46 3.17
CA GLN A 94 66.50 -150.60 3.95
C GLN A 94 67.13 -149.23 4.28
N GLY A 95 68.46 -149.15 4.35
CA GLY A 95 69.21 -147.89 4.40
C GLY A 95 69.17 -147.11 3.09
N PHE A 96 69.38 -147.75 1.94
CA PHE A 96 69.36 -147.10 0.62
C PHE A 96 67.95 -146.63 0.22
N MET A 97 66.89 -147.37 0.54
CA MET A 97 65.50 -146.88 0.39
C MET A 97 65.27 -145.61 1.23
N LYS A 98 65.82 -145.54 2.45
CA LYS A 98 65.75 -144.36 3.33
C LYS A 98 66.57 -143.16 2.85
N LEU A 99 67.32 -143.29 1.75
CA LEU A 99 68.14 -142.25 1.14
C LEU A 99 67.80 -141.99 -0.35
N GLU A 100 66.65 -142.48 -0.81
CA GLU A 100 66.13 -142.33 -2.20
C GLU A 100 67.10 -142.88 -3.28
N LEU A 101 67.85 -143.94 -2.95
CA LEU A 101 68.83 -144.59 -3.83
C LEU A 101 68.35 -145.97 -4.32
N GLU A 102 67.24 -146.01 -5.06
CA GLU A 102 66.71 -147.26 -5.64
C GLU A 102 67.28 -147.59 -7.03
N ASP A 103 67.49 -146.59 -7.91
CA ASP A 103 68.01 -146.82 -9.29
C ASP A 103 69.55 -146.81 -9.40
N GLU A 104 70.27 -146.05 -8.55
CA GLU A 104 71.75 -146.02 -8.55
C GLU A 104 72.35 -146.75 -7.35
N ARG A 105 72.63 -148.05 -7.49
CA ARG A 105 73.48 -148.80 -6.55
C ARG A 105 74.90 -148.23 -6.56
N ILE A 106 75.25 -147.45 -5.55
CA ILE A 106 76.59 -146.90 -5.32
C ILE A 106 77.62 -148.04 -5.24
N GLN A 107 78.46 -148.13 -6.26
CA GLN A 107 79.54 -149.12 -6.36
C GLN A 107 80.94 -148.49 -6.25
N THR A 108 81.03 -147.15 -6.30
CA THR A 108 82.31 -146.43 -6.31
C THR A 108 82.34 -145.35 -5.23
N ALA A 109 83.44 -145.29 -4.45
CA ALA A 109 83.58 -144.36 -3.31
C ALA A 109 83.36 -142.88 -3.65
N GLN A 110 83.62 -142.46 -4.90
CA GLN A 110 83.37 -141.08 -5.35
C GLN A 110 81.88 -140.68 -5.29
N GLN A 111 80.95 -141.61 -5.58
CA GLN A 111 79.51 -141.34 -5.53
C GLN A 111 79.07 -140.99 -4.10
N PHE A 112 79.58 -141.72 -3.09
CA PHE A 112 79.28 -141.49 -1.67
C PHE A 112 79.70 -140.09 -1.20
N PHE A 113 80.92 -139.65 -1.50
CA PHE A 113 81.37 -138.30 -1.13
C PHE A 113 80.53 -137.19 -1.81
N SER A 114 80.10 -137.40 -3.05
CA SER A 114 79.22 -136.45 -3.76
C SER A 114 77.82 -136.33 -3.13
N TRP A 115 77.32 -137.42 -2.53
CA TRP A 115 76.05 -137.43 -1.81
C TRP A 115 76.18 -136.74 -0.45
N PHE A 116 77.20 -137.09 0.35
CA PHE A 116 77.43 -136.49 1.67
C PHE A 116 77.61 -134.97 1.60
N SER A 117 78.35 -134.48 0.60
CA SER A 117 78.54 -133.03 0.38
C SER A 117 77.23 -132.29 0.04
N LYS A 118 76.24 -132.94 -0.59
CA LYS A 118 74.93 -132.33 -0.85
C LYS A 118 74.14 -132.19 0.45
N LEU A 119 74.12 -133.24 1.27
CA LEU A 119 73.39 -133.28 2.53
C LEU A 119 73.87 -132.19 3.50
N GLN A 120 75.19 -132.02 3.65
CA GLN A 120 75.74 -130.98 4.52
C GLN A 120 75.38 -129.56 4.04
N VAL A 121 75.41 -129.32 2.72
CA VAL A 121 75.00 -128.03 2.12
C VAL A 121 73.50 -127.74 2.27
N GLN A 122 72.65 -128.74 2.53
CA GLN A 122 71.25 -128.51 2.89
C GLN A 122 71.12 -128.06 4.36
N MET A 123 71.80 -128.74 5.29
CA MET A 123 71.78 -128.36 6.71
C MET A 123 72.25 -126.91 6.94
N ASP A 124 73.38 -126.53 6.32
CA ASP A 124 73.92 -125.15 6.38
C ASP A 124 72.93 -124.08 5.85
N ARG A 125 72.00 -124.46 4.96
CA ARG A 125 71.00 -123.54 4.38
C ARG A 125 69.80 -123.35 5.28
N ASP A 126 69.37 -124.42 5.93
CA ASP A 126 68.18 -124.46 6.78
C ASP A 126 68.41 -123.66 8.08
N GLU A 127 69.53 -123.87 8.79
CA GLU A 127 69.88 -123.05 9.98
C GLU A 127 70.05 -121.57 9.62
N ALA A 128 70.67 -121.27 8.49
CA ALA A 128 70.86 -119.88 8.04
C ALA A 128 69.59 -119.23 7.45
N CYS A 129 68.45 -119.94 7.38
CA CYS A 129 67.20 -119.41 6.83
C CYS A 129 66.54 -118.39 7.78
N GLU A 130 66.37 -118.75 9.06
CA GLU A 130 65.65 -117.91 10.03
C GLU A 130 66.33 -116.55 10.24
N TYR A 131 67.67 -116.54 10.41
CA TYR A 131 68.45 -115.30 10.57
C TYR A 131 68.32 -114.34 9.39
N ARG A 132 68.18 -114.84 8.15
CA ARG A 132 67.93 -114.00 6.97
C ARG A 132 66.55 -113.35 7.05
N SER A 133 65.52 -114.12 7.38
CA SER A 133 64.15 -113.60 7.53
C SER A 133 64.06 -112.49 8.59
N THR A 134 64.72 -112.66 9.73
CA THR A 134 64.73 -111.65 10.81
C THR A 134 65.48 -110.38 10.40
N ARG A 135 66.60 -110.50 9.68
CA ARG A 135 67.33 -109.35 9.11
C ARG A 135 66.45 -108.56 8.15
N ASP A 136 65.76 -109.25 7.25
CA ASP A 136 64.99 -108.63 6.16
C ASP A 136 63.73 -107.91 6.69
N ALA A 137 63.14 -108.43 7.78
CA ALA A 137 62.11 -107.72 8.53
C ALA A 137 62.61 -106.43 9.20
N LEU A 138 63.83 -106.45 9.77
CA LEU A 138 64.43 -105.27 10.40
C LEU A 138 64.83 -104.19 9.39
N SER A 139 65.31 -104.55 8.19
CA SER A 139 65.55 -103.56 7.13
C SER A 139 64.25 -102.94 6.63
N GLY A 140 63.19 -103.74 6.42
CA GLY A 140 61.87 -103.22 6.02
C GLY A 140 61.27 -102.27 7.08
N CYS A 141 61.43 -102.58 8.36
CA CYS A 141 60.98 -101.69 9.44
C CYS A 141 61.77 -100.37 9.48
N ARG A 142 63.07 -100.39 9.17
CA ARG A 142 63.88 -99.17 9.05
C ARG A 142 63.43 -98.32 7.86
N GLU A 143 63.24 -98.93 6.68
CA GLU A 143 62.82 -98.24 5.46
C GLU A 143 61.47 -97.53 5.65
N GLN A 144 60.55 -98.12 6.41
CA GLN A 144 59.28 -97.47 6.81
C GLN A 144 59.49 -96.25 7.71
N CYS A 145 60.39 -96.33 8.70
CA CYS A 145 60.72 -95.18 9.55
C CYS A 145 61.38 -94.05 8.76
N ASP A 146 62.36 -94.37 7.89
CA ASP A 146 63.05 -93.40 7.04
C ASP A 146 62.06 -92.74 6.05
N ALA A 147 61.07 -93.47 5.53
CA ALA A 147 59.99 -92.93 4.70
C ALA A 147 59.05 -91.97 5.45
N ILE A 148 58.58 -92.34 6.65
CA ILE A 148 57.72 -91.49 7.49
C ILE A 148 58.45 -90.19 7.87
N LEU A 149 59.76 -90.25 8.13
CA LEU A 149 60.59 -89.06 8.37
C LEU A 149 60.68 -88.16 7.12
N SER A 150 60.72 -88.74 5.92
CA SER A 150 60.69 -87.98 4.67
C SER A 150 59.35 -87.25 4.48
N ASP A 151 58.22 -87.95 4.66
CA ASP A 151 56.88 -87.37 4.54
C ASP A 151 56.62 -86.26 5.57
N ALA A 152 57.07 -86.43 6.81
CA ALA A 152 56.93 -85.43 7.86
C ALA A 152 57.69 -84.13 7.53
N ASN A 153 58.90 -84.22 6.98
CA ASN A 153 59.67 -83.05 6.54
C ASN A 153 59.01 -82.39 5.32
N ALA A 154 58.56 -83.17 4.32
CA ALA A 154 57.84 -82.65 3.16
C ALA A 154 56.51 -81.96 3.53
N ALA A 155 55.84 -82.39 4.60
CA ALA A 155 54.66 -81.71 5.15
C ALA A 155 55.00 -80.36 5.80
N LEU A 156 56.13 -80.27 6.53
CA LEU A 156 56.60 -79.02 7.14
C LEU A 156 57.02 -77.99 6.08
N GLU A 157 57.75 -78.39 5.04
CA GLU A 157 58.11 -77.49 3.92
C GLU A 157 56.86 -76.94 3.21
N ARG A 158 55.85 -77.79 2.96
CA ARG A 158 54.56 -77.38 2.38
C ARG A 158 53.82 -76.37 3.27
N LEU A 159 53.83 -76.55 4.60
CA LEU A 159 53.20 -75.62 5.54
C LEU A 159 53.93 -74.27 5.61
N GLN A 160 55.26 -74.26 5.57
CA GLN A 160 56.03 -73.01 5.49
C GLN A 160 55.75 -72.26 4.19
N SER A 161 55.76 -72.95 3.04
CA SER A 161 55.42 -72.34 1.75
C SER A 161 53.99 -71.79 1.71
N LEU A 162 53.01 -72.49 2.33
CA LEU A 162 51.63 -72.01 2.45
C LEU A 162 51.56 -70.71 3.29
N GLN A 163 52.32 -70.61 4.38
CA GLN A 163 52.35 -69.42 5.22
C GLN A 163 52.95 -68.22 4.49
N GLU A 164 54.05 -68.42 3.75
CA GLU A 164 54.65 -67.38 2.91
C GLU A 164 53.70 -66.92 1.80
N GLN A 165 53.04 -67.86 1.11
CA GLN A 165 52.04 -67.56 0.09
C GLN A 165 50.85 -66.78 0.66
N HIS A 166 50.34 -67.17 1.84
CA HIS A 166 49.24 -66.44 2.48
C HIS A 166 49.65 -65.01 2.88
N LEU A 167 50.85 -64.81 3.41
CA LEU A 167 51.36 -63.47 3.75
C LEU A 167 51.56 -62.61 2.49
N PHE A 168 52.08 -63.19 1.42
CA PHE A 168 52.22 -62.53 0.11
C PHE A 168 50.86 -62.14 -0.49
N VAL A 169 49.88 -63.04 -0.48
CA VAL A 169 48.51 -62.76 -0.97
C VAL A 169 47.82 -61.71 -0.09
N SER A 170 47.92 -61.80 1.24
CA SER A 170 47.30 -60.84 2.16
C SER A 170 47.90 -59.44 2.02
N THR A 171 49.22 -59.31 1.87
CA THR A 171 49.86 -58.00 1.66
C THR A 171 49.54 -57.43 0.29
N LYS A 172 49.55 -58.24 -0.77
CA LYS A 172 49.16 -57.80 -2.12
C LYS A 172 47.69 -57.37 -2.19
N THR A 173 46.79 -58.15 -1.62
CA THR A 173 45.34 -57.84 -1.59
C THR A 173 45.06 -56.59 -0.75
N GLY A 174 45.79 -56.39 0.36
CA GLY A 174 45.73 -55.15 1.13
C GLY A 174 46.12 -53.93 0.29
N THR A 175 47.28 -53.96 -0.37
CA THR A 175 47.72 -52.85 -1.25
C THR A 175 46.82 -52.64 -2.46
N LEU A 176 46.17 -53.71 -2.96
CA LEU A 176 45.19 -53.61 -4.05
C LEU A 176 43.91 -52.92 -3.56
N HIS A 177 43.40 -53.29 -2.38
CA HIS A 177 42.19 -52.71 -1.81
C HIS A 177 42.37 -51.23 -1.47
N GLU A 178 43.50 -50.85 -0.87
CA GLU A 178 43.84 -49.44 -0.60
C GLU A 178 43.93 -48.61 -1.88
N ALA A 179 44.57 -49.15 -2.93
CA ALA A 179 44.59 -48.50 -4.25
C ALA A 179 43.19 -48.41 -4.90
N CYS A 180 42.34 -49.43 -4.74
CA CYS A 180 40.96 -49.40 -5.22
C CYS A 180 40.10 -48.37 -4.47
N GLU A 181 40.23 -48.25 -3.15
CA GLU A 181 39.53 -47.21 -2.37
C GLU A 181 39.99 -45.81 -2.77
N GLN A 182 41.29 -45.60 -2.98
CA GLN A 182 41.79 -44.32 -3.51
C GLN A 182 41.22 -44.03 -4.91
N LEU A 183 41.21 -45.00 -5.82
CA LEU A 183 40.65 -44.84 -7.17
C LEU A 183 39.12 -44.60 -7.15
N LEU A 184 38.37 -45.25 -6.26
CA LEU A 184 36.93 -45.00 -6.08
C LEU A 184 36.68 -43.59 -5.53
N LYS A 185 37.52 -43.12 -4.60
CA LYS A 185 37.44 -41.75 -4.10
C LYS A 185 37.77 -40.74 -5.21
N GLU A 186 38.87 -40.90 -5.92
CA GLU A 186 39.25 -40.06 -7.07
C GLU A 186 38.16 -40.08 -8.15
N GLN A 187 37.53 -41.23 -8.41
CA GLN A 187 36.37 -41.33 -9.30
C GLN A 187 35.18 -40.49 -8.79
N SER A 188 34.84 -40.54 -7.50
CA SER A 188 33.76 -39.73 -6.94
C SER A 188 34.04 -38.22 -7.03
N GLU A 189 35.25 -37.77 -6.65
CA GLU A 189 35.64 -36.36 -6.75
C GLU A 189 35.65 -35.86 -8.21
N LEU A 190 36.01 -36.71 -9.17
CA LEU A 190 35.93 -36.41 -10.61
C LEU A 190 34.50 -36.40 -11.16
N VAL A 191 33.59 -37.23 -10.63
CA VAL A 191 32.16 -37.21 -10.98
C VAL A 191 31.50 -35.95 -10.45
N ASP A 192 31.68 -35.61 -9.17
CA ASP A 192 31.17 -34.38 -8.55
C ASP A 192 31.65 -33.13 -9.31
N LEU A 193 32.93 -33.12 -9.70
CA LEU A 193 33.51 -32.05 -10.51
C LEU A 193 32.90 -31.99 -11.92
N ALA A 194 32.68 -33.14 -12.57
CA ALA A 194 32.06 -33.22 -13.89
C ALA A 194 30.59 -32.75 -13.87
N GLU A 195 29.82 -33.14 -12.86
CA GLU A 195 28.44 -32.66 -12.67
C GLU A 195 28.41 -31.15 -12.42
N SER A 196 29.30 -30.64 -11.56
CA SER A 196 29.40 -29.19 -11.31
C SER A 196 29.86 -28.40 -12.54
N ILE A 197 30.68 -28.97 -13.42
CA ILE A 197 31.03 -28.37 -14.72
C ILE A 197 29.83 -28.40 -15.67
N GLN A 198 29.09 -29.52 -15.73
CA GLN A 198 27.93 -29.69 -16.59
C GLN A 198 26.76 -28.77 -16.19
N GLU A 199 26.51 -28.56 -14.89
CA GLU A 199 25.53 -27.60 -14.39
C GLU A 199 25.89 -26.18 -14.85
N LYS A 200 27.14 -25.75 -14.68
CA LYS A 200 27.63 -24.43 -15.11
C LYS A 200 27.56 -24.27 -16.63
N LEU A 201 27.88 -25.31 -17.40
CA LEU A 201 27.73 -25.33 -18.86
C LEU A 201 26.26 -25.29 -19.31
N SER A 202 25.31 -25.76 -18.50
CA SER A 202 23.89 -25.79 -18.87
C SER A 202 23.31 -24.41 -19.20
N TYR A 203 23.80 -23.35 -18.54
CA TYR A 203 23.39 -21.96 -18.78
C TYR A 203 23.95 -21.43 -20.12
N PHE A 204 25.15 -21.83 -20.50
CA PHE A 204 25.76 -21.45 -21.78
C PHE A 204 25.19 -22.27 -22.95
N ASN A 205 24.99 -23.58 -22.78
CA ASN A 205 24.38 -24.45 -23.78
C ASN A 205 22.91 -24.08 -24.07
N ALA A 206 22.18 -23.57 -23.07
CA ALA A 206 20.82 -23.08 -23.24
C ALA A 206 20.71 -21.94 -24.27
N LEU A 207 21.75 -21.11 -24.43
CA LEU A 207 21.77 -20.01 -25.40
C LEU A 207 21.53 -20.48 -26.84
N GLU A 208 22.17 -21.59 -27.27
CA GLU A 208 22.03 -22.08 -28.64
C GLU A 208 20.64 -22.66 -28.91
N HIS A 209 20.07 -23.36 -27.92
CA HIS A 209 18.71 -23.89 -27.95
C HIS A 209 17.64 -22.79 -27.90
N ILE A 210 17.85 -21.71 -27.13
CA ILE A 210 16.96 -20.55 -27.10
C ILE A 210 17.05 -19.76 -28.42
N ASN A 211 18.26 -19.46 -28.89
CA ASN A 211 18.50 -18.74 -30.14
C ASN A 211 17.90 -19.48 -31.34
N SER A 212 18.14 -20.79 -31.49
CA SER A 212 17.54 -21.59 -32.57
C SER A 212 16.01 -21.61 -32.53
N LYS A 213 15.38 -21.66 -31.35
CA LYS A 213 13.92 -21.54 -31.21
C LYS A 213 13.39 -20.16 -31.56
N LEU A 214 14.01 -19.09 -31.07
CA LEU A 214 13.66 -17.69 -31.40
C LEU A 214 13.86 -17.34 -32.89
N ASN A 215 14.65 -18.12 -33.61
CA ASN A 215 14.87 -17.96 -35.06
C ASN A 215 13.90 -18.80 -35.91
N SER A 216 13.05 -19.63 -35.30
CA SER A 216 12.07 -20.44 -36.04
C SER A 216 10.83 -19.60 -36.41
N PRO A 217 10.44 -19.53 -37.70
CA PRO A 217 9.30 -18.72 -38.14
C PRO A 217 7.93 -19.28 -37.72
N THR A 218 7.91 -20.45 -37.09
CA THR A 218 6.72 -21.14 -36.56
C THR A 218 6.49 -20.91 -35.07
N LEU A 219 7.33 -20.12 -34.40
CA LEU A 219 7.19 -19.83 -32.96
C LEU A 219 5.98 -18.93 -32.68
N SER A 220 4.89 -19.51 -32.19
CA SER A 220 3.75 -18.74 -31.65
C SER A 220 4.08 -18.22 -30.24
N VAL A 221 4.01 -16.90 -30.04
CA VAL A 221 4.26 -16.23 -28.74
C VAL A 221 3.31 -16.74 -27.64
N ASN A 222 2.08 -17.12 -28.01
CA ASN A 222 1.06 -17.66 -27.10
C ASN A 222 1.25 -19.17 -26.80
N GLY A 223 2.32 -19.81 -27.30
CA GLY A 223 2.59 -21.23 -27.06
C GLY A 223 3.10 -21.47 -25.64
N GLU A 224 2.63 -22.53 -24.99
CA GLU A 224 2.93 -22.82 -23.57
C GLU A 224 4.44 -22.91 -23.26
N GLY A 225 5.25 -23.34 -24.23
CA GLY A 225 6.71 -23.40 -24.13
C GLY A 225 7.45 -22.06 -24.27
N PHE A 226 6.77 -20.94 -24.52
CA PHE A 226 7.41 -19.63 -24.66
C PHE A 226 7.72 -18.98 -23.30
N ILE A 227 6.78 -19.02 -22.35
CA ILE A 227 6.99 -18.42 -21.00
C ILE A 227 8.14 -19.13 -20.23
N PRO A 228 8.27 -20.47 -20.23
CA PRO A 228 9.44 -21.16 -19.67
C PRO A 228 10.76 -20.89 -20.43
N MET A 229 10.68 -20.54 -21.72
CA MET A 229 11.87 -20.12 -22.49
C MET A 229 12.34 -18.74 -22.02
N LEU A 230 11.42 -17.82 -21.72
CA LEU A 230 11.75 -16.51 -21.13
C LEU A 230 12.36 -16.68 -19.74
N SER A 231 11.72 -17.43 -18.82
CA SER A 231 12.28 -17.60 -17.47
C SER A 231 13.69 -18.22 -17.50
N ARG A 232 13.93 -19.22 -18.36
CA ARG A 232 15.27 -19.80 -18.51
C ARG A 232 16.27 -18.82 -19.15
N LEU A 233 15.83 -17.92 -20.01
CA LEU A 233 16.68 -16.86 -20.56
C LEU A 233 17.02 -15.81 -19.49
N ASP A 234 16.05 -15.43 -18.67
CA ASP A 234 16.24 -14.52 -17.53
C ASP A 234 17.22 -15.14 -16.50
N GLU A 235 17.03 -16.42 -16.14
CA GLU A 235 17.97 -17.22 -15.31
C GLU A 235 19.39 -17.23 -15.88
N CYS A 236 19.56 -17.47 -17.18
CA CYS A 236 20.87 -17.46 -17.84
C CYS A 236 21.51 -16.07 -17.81
N ILE A 237 20.73 -14.99 -17.89
CA ILE A 237 21.24 -13.61 -17.76
C ILE A 237 21.65 -13.34 -16.31
N GLU A 238 20.81 -13.68 -15.32
CA GLU A 238 21.07 -13.47 -13.89
C GLU A 238 22.32 -14.25 -13.42
N TYR A 239 22.45 -15.54 -13.81
CA TYR A 239 23.63 -16.37 -13.53
C TYR A 239 24.91 -15.88 -14.21
N VAL A 240 24.83 -15.38 -15.44
CA VAL A 240 26.00 -14.83 -16.15
C VAL A 240 26.44 -13.51 -15.50
N LEU A 241 25.49 -12.62 -15.17
CA LEU A 241 25.77 -11.36 -14.45
C LEU A 241 26.41 -11.58 -13.07
N SER A 242 26.04 -12.65 -12.35
CA SER A 242 26.65 -12.97 -11.05
C SER A 242 28.09 -13.51 -11.14
N HIS A 243 28.60 -13.81 -12.35
CA HIS A 243 29.95 -14.33 -12.57
C HIS A 243 30.79 -13.51 -13.59
N PRO A 244 31.13 -12.24 -13.32
CA PRO A 244 31.94 -11.41 -14.22
C PRO A 244 33.39 -11.89 -14.43
N SER A 245 33.85 -12.88 -13.66
CA SER A 245 35.20 -13.44 -13.71
C SER A 245 35.42 -14.45 -14.85
N PHE A 246 34.39 -14.90 -15.55
CA PHE A 246 34.54 -15.82 -16.68
C PHE A 246 35.10 -15.09 -17.92
N LYS A 247 36.11 -15.68 -18.56
CA LYS A 247 36.85 -15.08 -19.69
C LYS A 247 35.95 -14.55 -20.82
N ASP A 248 34.96 -15.34 -21.24
CA ASP A 248 34.09 -15.02 -22.37
C ASP A 248 32.73 -14.42 -21.93
N TYR A 249 32.60 -14.05 -20.64
CA TYR A 249 31.45 -13.36 -20.04
C TYR A 249 30.78 -12.30 -20.93
N PRO A 250 31.51 -11.27 -21.46
CA PRO A 250 30.86 -10.21 -22.24
C PRO A 250 30.31 -10.69 -23.58
N VAL A 251 30.87 -11.76 -24.15
CA VAL A 251 30.41 -12.35 -25.42
C VAL A 251 29.14 -13.18 -25.21
N TYR A 252 29.04 -13.91 -24.10
CA TYR A 252 27.80 -14.62 -23.76
C TYR A 252 26.69 -13.68 -23.29
N LEU A 253 27.00 -12.68 -22.46
CA LEU A 253 26.03 -11.69 -21.99
C LEU A 253 25.43 -10.88 -23.15
N SER A 254 26.23 -10.44 -24.12
CA SER A 254 25.73 -9.71 -25.28
C SER A 254 24.86 -10.58 -26.20
N LYS A 255 25.21 -11.85 -26.42
CA LYS A 255 24.35 -12.81 -27.15
C LYS A 255 23.04 -13.11 -26.40
N LEU A 256 23.08 -13.27 -25.07
CA LEU A 256 21.89 -13.47 -24.24
C LEU A 256 20.96 -12.24 -24.29
N LYS A 257 21.50 -11.02 -24.14
CA LYS A 257 20.73 -9.78 -24.33
C LYS A 257 20.18 -9.61 -25.76
N GLN A 258 20.87 -10.10 -26.78
CA GLN A 258 20.36 -10.13 -28.16
C GLN A 258 19.21 -11.15 -28.35
N CYS A 259 19.29 -12.30 -27.68
CA CYS A 259 18.17 -13.25 -27.65
C CYS A 259 16.96 -12.66 -26.90
N LEU A 260 17.21 -11.98 -25.79
CA LEU A 260 16.17 -11.28 -25.03
C LEU A 260 15.50 -10.23 -25.91
N SER A 261 16.24 -9.27 -26.48
CA SER A 261 15.66 -8.21 -27.32
C SER A 261 14.89 -8.74 -28.53
N ARG A 262 15.31 -9.87 -29.14
CA ARG A 262 14.49 -10.58 -30.15
C ARG A 262 13.18 -11.13 -29.57
N ALA A 263 13.22 -11.77 -28.40
CA ALA A 263 12.00 -12.26 -27.74
C ALA A 263 11.05 -11.10 -27.39
N MET A 264 11.57 -9.96 -26.92
CA MET A 264 10.78 -8.75 -26.64
C MET A 264 10.14 -8.20 -27.91
N LEU A 265 10.88 -8.17 -29.03
CA LEU A 265 10.37 -7.73 -30.33
C LEU A 265 9.23 -8.61 -30.83
N LEU A 266 9.24 -9.92 -30.56
CA LEU A 266 8.15 -10.84 -30.89
C LEU A 266 6.90 -10.54 -30.02
N ILE A 267 7.06 -10.33 -28.71
CA ILE A 267 5.96 -9.94 -27.81
C ILE A 267 5.36 -8.60 -28.25
N LYS A 268 6.21 -7.58 -28.48
CA LYS A 268 5.82 -6.26 -29.00
C LYS A 268 5.03 -6.39 -30.30
N SER A 269 5.58 -7.11 -31.28
CA SER A 269 4.96 -7.27 -32.59
C SER A 269 3.59 -7.95 -32.49
N HIS A 270 3.45 -8.99 -31.67
CA HIS A 270 2.18 -9.67 -31.44
C HIS A 270 1.14 -8.76 -30.74
N ALA A 271 1.53 -8.05 -29.67
CA ALA A 271 0.64 -7.16 -28.93
C ALA A 271 0.20 -5.95 -29.79
N VAL A 272 1.16 -5.23 -30.37
CA VAL A 272 0.92 -4.05 -31.23
C VAL A 272 0.10 -4.42 -32.47
N SER A 273 0.44 -5.53 -33.15
CA SER A 273 -0.33 -5.99 -34.32
C SER A 273 -1.76 -6.37 -33.94
N THR A 274 -1.97 -7.04 -32.79
CA THR A 274 -3.32 -7.37 -32.31
C THR A 274 -4.15 -6.12 -32.06
N LEU A 275 -3.59 -5.12 -31.36
CA LEU A 275 -4.29 -3.86 -31.05
C LEU A 275 -4.58 -3.04 -32.33
N GLN A 276 -3.58 -2.81 -33.17
CA GLN A 276 -3.73 -2.04 -34.43
C GLN A 276 -4.71 -2.71 -35.40
N HIS A 277 -4.71 -4.05 -35.49
CA HIS A 277 -5.65 -4.79 -36.32
C HIS A 277 -7.10 -4.67 -35.80
N LEU A 278 -7.31 -4.64 -34.48
CA LEU A 278 -8.64 -4.40 -33.89
C LEU A 278 -9.13 -2.99 -34.22
N THR A 279 -8.28 -1.96 -34.06
CA THR A 279 -8.58 -0.57 -34.47
C THR A 279 -8.96 -0.50 -35.93
N ALA A 280 -8.15 -1.07 -36.83
CA ALA A 280 -8.40 -1.06 -38.27
C ALA A 280 -9.73 -1.75 -38.64
N GLN A 281 -10.09 -2.86 -37.97
CA GLN A 281 -11.39 -3.55 -38.14
C GLN A 281 -12.60 -2.80 -37.53
N LEU A 282 -12.38 -1.69 -36.84
CA LEU A 282 -13.41 -0.86 -36.23
C LEU A 282 -13.56 0.45 -37.01
N SER A 283 -12.48 1.22 -37.19
CA SER A 283 -12.49 2.48 -37.94
C SER A 283 -12.95 2.31 -39.40
N THR A 284 -12.71 1.16 -40.03
CA THR A 284 -13.21 0.87 -41.39
C THR A 284 -14.71 0.57 -41.45
N ARG A 285 -15.36 0.26 -40.33
CA ARG A 285 -16.76 -0.18 -40.28
C ARG A 285 -17.73 0.98 -40.06
N ASP A 286 -17.34 2.00 -39.30
CA ASP A 286 -18.16 3.19 -39.05
C ASP A 286 -18.45 3.98 -40.34
N LEU A 287 -17.54 3.94 -41.32
CA LEU A 287 -17.71 4.49 -42.67
C LEU A 287 -18.89 3.88 -43.47
N LEU A 288 -19.47 2.77 -43.01
CA LEU A 288 -20.57 2.05 -43.68
C LEU A 288 -21.91 2.10 -42.91
N GLY A 289 -21.96 2.87 -41.81
CA GLY A 289 -23.21 3.36 -41.23
C GLY A 289 -23.81 2.53 -40.08
N ALA A 290 -23.81 3.13 -38.89
CA ALA A 290 -24.76 2.85 -37.82
C ALA A 290 -25.24 4.21 -37.26
N PRO A 291 -26.56 4.49 -37.13
CA PRO A 291 -27.06 5.82 -36.79
C PRO A 291 -27.06 6.16 -35.28
N ASN A 292 -26.50 5.32 -34.42
CA ASN A 292 -26.51 5.48 -32.97
C ASN A 292 -25.11 5.30 -32.39
N ALA A 293 -24.57 6.31 -31.70
CA ALA A 293 -23.24 6.26 -31.07
C ALA A 293 -23.12 5.15 -30.00
N ASP A 294 -24.16 4.93 -29.20
CA ASP A 294 -24.19 3.92 -28.13
C ASP A 294 -23.87 2.50 -28.64
N ASN A 295 -24.32 2.18 -29.85
CA ASN A 295 -24.04 0.90 -30.51
C ASN A 295 -22.58 0.78 -30.96
N ALA A 296 -21.92 1.90 -31.30
CA ALA A 296 -20.49 1.92 -31.62
C ALA A 296 -19.65 1.73 -30.35
N PHE A 297 -19.89 2.51 -29.29
CA PHE A 297 -19.21 2.36 -27.99
C PHE A 297 -19.32 0.92 -27.46
N THR A 298 -20.55 0.38 -27.39
CA THR A 298 -20.78 -1.01 -26.93
C THR A 298 -19.97 -2.02 -27.74
N LEU A 299 -19.93 -1.85 -29.07
CA LEU A 299 -19.19 -2.73 -29.98
C LEU A 299 -17.66 -2.55 -29.87
N TYR A 300 -17.18 -1.36 -29.52
CA TYR A 300 -15.77 -1.09 -29.23
C TYR A 300 -15.32 -1.78 -27.95
N TYR A 301 -16.05 -1.63 -26.84
CA TYR A 301 -15.73 -2.32 -25.57
C TYR A 301 -15.79 -3.83 -25.71
N VAL A 302 -16.87 -4.38 -26.30
CA VAL A 302 -17.04 -5.84 -26.45
C VAL A 302 -15.93 -6.47 -27.31
N LYS A 303 -15.48 -5.82 -28.40
CA LYS A 303 -14.38 -6.36 -29.21
C LYS A 303 -13.02 -6.33 -28.51
N PHE A 304 -12.70 -5.26 -27.76
CA PHE A 304 -11.44 -5.18 -27.02
C PHE A 304 -11.41 -6.17 -25.86
N ARG A 305 -12.49 -6.26 -25.06
CA ARG A 305 -12.69 -7.27 -24.00
C ARG A 305 -12.55 -8.71 -24.51
N ALA A 306 -13.09 -9.00 -25.71
CA ALA A 306 -12.93 -10.30 -26.37
C ALA A 306 -11.51 -10.59 -26.92
N ALA A 307 -10.62 -9.59 -26.93
CA ALA A 307 -9.22 -9.73 -27.35
C ALA A 307 -8.23 -9.71 -26.18
N ALA A 308 -8.54 -9.03 -25.08
CA ALA A 308 -7.74 -8.94 -23.85
C ALA A 308 -7.04 -10.26 -23.45
N PRO A 309 -7.74 -11.41 -23.27
CA PRO A 309 -7.10 -12.65 -22.82
C PRO A 309 -6.06 -13.26 -23.79
N LYS A 310 -5.95 -12.76 -25.02
CA LYS A 310 -4.92 -13.15 -25.99
C LYS A 310 -3.57 -12.44 -25.76
N VAL A 311 -3.57 -11.33 -25.03
CA VAL A 311 -2.39 -10.48 -24.80
C VAL A 311 -2.10 -10.33 -23.31
N GLN A 312 -3.13 -10.30 -22.45
CA GLN A 312 -3.06 -10.22 -20.99
C GLN A 312 -2.00 -11.17 -20.40
N ARG A 313 -2.03 -12.48 -20.71
CA ARG A 313 -1.05 -13.46 -20.20
C ARG A 313 0.41 -13.14 -20.54
N LEU A 314 0.66 -12.41 -21.63
CA LEU A 314 2.00 -11.95 -21.99
C LEU A 314 2.35 -10.64 -21.27
N ILE A 315 1.38 -9.73 -21.13
CA ILE A 315 1.52 -8.48 -20.39
C ILE A 315 1.80 -8.75 -18.91
N GLU A 316 1.01 -9.59 -18.22
CA GLU A 316 1.24 -10.01 -16.83
C GLU A 316 2.67 -10.57 -16.63
N GLN A 317 3.17 -11.33 -17.61
CA GLN A 317 4.52 -11.89 -17.58
C GLN A 317 5.62 -10.86 -17.86
N VAL A 318 5.32 -9.74 -18.53
CA VAL A 318 6.19 -8.58 -18.69
C VAL A 318 6.15 -7.69 -17.45
N GLU A 319 4.97 -7.44 -16.88
CA GLU A 319 4.77 -6.67 -15.64
C GLU A 319 5.43 -7.32 -14.43
N GLN A 320 5.51 -8.65 -14.37
CA GLN A 320 6.26 -9.38 -13.33
C GLN A 320 7.78 -9.30 -13.51
N ARG A 321 8.28 -8.90 -14.68
CA ARG A 321 9.71 -8.85 -15.03
C ARG A 321 10.27 -7.44 -15.16
N SER A 322 9.42 -6.42 -15.39
CA SER A 322 9.79 -5.00 -15.48
C SER A 322 10.67 -4.54 -14.33
N ASP A 323 10.41 -5.06 -13.14
CA ASP A 323 11.02 -4.60 -11.89
C ASP A 323 12.42 -5.20 -11.67
N LYS A 324 12.82 -6.20 -12.47
CA LYS A 324 14.16 -6.82 -12.47
C LYS A 324 15.06 -6.33 -13.62
N ILE A 325 14.50 -6.11 -14.81
CA ILE A 325 15.25 -5.93 -16.05
C ILE A 325 14.66 -4.76 -16.85
N PRO A 326 15.43 -3.67 -17.10
CA PRO A 326 14.89 -2.43 -17.67
C PRO A 326 14.41 -2.59 -19.12
N GLU A 327 14.92 -3.57 -19.87
CA GLU A 327 14.39 -3.89 -21.19
C GLU A 327 12.90 -4.33 -21.16
N TYR A 328 12.42 -4.94 -20.07
CA TYR A 328 10.98 -5.25 -19.90
C TYR A 328 10.15 -4.01 -19.54
N GLN A 329 10.72 -3.04 -18.82
CA GLN A 329 10.05 -1.76 -18.57
C GLN A 329 9.86 -0.97 -19.88
N GLN A 330 10.88 -0.92 -20.74
CA GLN A 330 10.78 -0.27 -22.05
C GLN A 330 9.71 -0.94 -22.94
N LEU A 331 9.67 -2.27 -22.99
CA LEU A 331 8.60 -3.00 -23.69
C LEU A 331 7.20 -2.66 -23.15
N LEU A 332 7.04 -2.62 -21.83
CA LEU A 332 5.77 -2.29 -21.18
C LEU A 332 5.32 -0.86 -21.52
N ASP A 333 6.24 0.11 -21.49
CA ASP A 333 5.97 1.51 -21.83
C ASP A 333 5.52 1.70 -23.29
N GLU A 334 6.14 0.96 -24.23
CA GLU A 334 5.74 0.96 -25.65
C GLU A 334 4.37 0.29 -25.88
N VAL A 335 4.05 -0.78 -25.14
CA VAL A 335 2.74 -1.45 -25.23
C VAL A 335 1.64 -0.60 -24.60
N HIS A 336 1.90 0.07 -23.47
CA HIS A 336 1.00 1.08 -22.90
C HIS A 336 0.73 2.21 -23.90
N GLN A 337 1.79 2.82 -24.45
CA GLN A 337 1.63 3.91 -25.42
C GLN A 337 0.81 3.47 -26.64
N CYS A 338 1.12 2.30 -27.22
CA CYS A 338 0.37 1.80 -28.37
C CYS A 338 -1.11 1.54 -28.03
N TYR A 339 -1.42 0.93 -26.87
CA TYR A 339 -2.80 0.74 -26.41
C TYR A 339 -3.55 2.08 -26.32
N LEU A 340 -2.96 3.07 -25.66
CA LEU A 340 -3.56 4.38 -25.44
C LEU A 340 -3.76 5.14 -26.76
N GLU A 341 -2.79 5.13 -27.67
CA GLU A 341 -2.92 5.67 -29.03
C GLU A 341 -4.07 4.99 -29.81
N GLN A 342 -4.22 3.67 -29.69
CA GLN A 342 -5.32 2.94 -30.34
C GLN A 342 -6.69 3.28 -29.74
N ARG A 343 -6.79 3.54 -28.42
CA ARG A 343 -8.02 4.03 -27.80
C ARG A 343 -8.30 5.48 -28.20
N GLU A 344 -7.31 6.37 -28.18
CA GLU A 344 -7.42 7.80 -28.55
C GLU A 344 -8.00 7.97 -29.97
N VAL A 345 -7.55 7.16 -30.94
CA VAL A 345 -8.03 7.15 -32.33
C VAL A 345 -9.50 6.72 -32.48
N LEU A 346 -10.00 5.83 -31.63
CA LEU A 346 -11.39 5.35 -31.68
C LEU A 346 -12.35 6.25 -30.88
N LEU A 347 -11.93 6.68 -29.70
CA LEU A 347 -12.78 7.38 -28.74
C LEU A 347 -12.97 8.85 -29.10
N SER A 348 -11.90 9.58 -29.41
CA SER A 348 -11.94 11.03 -29.68
C SER A 348 -13.00 11.43 -30.73
N PRO A 349 -13.09 10.81 -31.92
CA PRO A 349 -14.13 11.19 -32.88
C PRO A 349 -15.56 10.83 -32.42
N CYS A 350 -15.73 9.71 -31.70
CA CYS A 350 -17.03 9.24 -31.24
C CYS A 350 -17.56 10.11 -30.07
N ILE A 351 -16.68 10.49 -29.14
CA ILE A 351 -16.93 11.42 -28.04
C ILE A 351 -17.27 12.82 -28.59
N ASN A 352 -16.46 13.35 -29.51
CA ASN A 352 -16.72 14.64 -30.15
C ASN A 352 -18.07 14.69 -30.87
N ALA A 353 -18.44 13.63 -31.60
CA ALA A 353 -19.75 13.51 -32.22
C ALA A 353 -20.87 13.50 -31.17
N THR A 354 -20.78 12.63 -30.16
CA THR A 354 -21.81 12.47 -29.11
C THR A 354 -22.02 13.77 -28.31
N ILE A 355 -20.94 14.47 -27.95
CA ILE A 355 -21.00 15.76 -27.26
C ILE A 355 -21.62 16.83 -28.16
N THR A 356 -21.33 16.82 -29.47
CA THR A 356 -21.95 17.73 -30.45
C THR A 356 -23.45 17.45 -30.60
N ASP A 357 -23.86 16.18 -30.61
CA ASP A 357 -25.26 15.77 -30.70
C ASP A 357 -26.05 16.15 -29.43
N LEU A 358 -25.52 15.85 -28.24
CA LEU A 358 -26.08 16.32 -26.95
C LEU A 358 -26.21 17.86 -26.93
N THR A 359 -25.19 18.56 -27.43
CA THR A 359 -25.16 20.02 -27.56
C THR A 359 -26.20 20.55 -28.55
N SER A 360 -26.51 19.79 -29.60
CA SER A 360 -27.57 20.13 -30.56
C SER A 360 -28.97 20.02 -29.95
N GLN A 361 -29.19 18.99 -29.13
CA GLN A 361 -30.45 18.68 -28.47
C GLN A 361 -30.75 19.66 -27.32
N ASN A 362 -29.81 19.78 -26.37
CA ASN A 362 -29.97 20.59 -25.15
C ASN A 362 -29.60 22.07 -25.35
N ASN A 363 -29.87 22.63 -26.53
CA ASN A 363 -29.42 23.96 -26.96
C ASN A 363 -29.96 25.14 -26.11
N LYS A 364 -31.03 24.92 -25.34
CA LYS A 364 -31.65 25.93 -24.45
C LYS A 364 -31.29 25.74 -22.98
N ASP A 365 -31.17 24.49 -22.53
CA ASP A 365 -31.10 24.13 -21.13
C ASP A 365 -29.68 23.76 -20.73
N HIS A 366 -28.85 24.79 -20.49
CA HIS A 366 -27.44 24.64 -20.10
C HIS A 366 -27.22 23.64 -18.96
N CYS A 367 -28.10 23.64 -17.95
CA CYS A 367 -28.04 22.74 -16.80
C CYS A 367 -28.29 21.27 -17.19
N ALA A 368 -29.16 21.01 -18.18
CA ALA A 368 -29.39 19.67 -18.71
C ALA A 368 -28.22 19.21 -19.60
N LEU A 369 -27.68 20.11 -20.43
CA LEU A 369 -26.49 19.84 -21.23
C LEU A 369 -25.29 19.43 -20.35
N VAL A 370 -24.99 20.20 -19.30
CA VAL A 370 -23.88 19.90 -18.39
C VAL A 370 -24.10 18.57 -17.66
N ARG A 371 -25.28 18.33 -17.06
CA ARG A 371 -25.60 17.04 -16.43
C ARG A 371 -25.42 15.85 -17.39
N SER A 372 -25.96 15.95 -18.62
CA SER A 372 -25.87 14.86 -19.61
C SER A 372 -24.45 14.61 -20.12
N GLY A 373 -23.69 15.67 -20.43
CA GLY A 373 -22.30 15.55 -20.89
C GLY A 373 -21.35 15.05 -19.80
N CYS A 374 -21.51 15.53 -18.56
CA CYS A 374 -20.72 15.04 -17.43
C CYS A 374 -21.05 13.59 -17.07
N ALA A 375 -22.32 13.19 -17.03
CA ALA A 375 -22.71 11.79 -16.77
C ALA A 375 -22.18 10.83 -17.88
N PHE A 376 -22.23 11.26 -19.14
CA PHE A 376 -21.62 10.53 -20.26
C PHE A 376 -20.11 10.35 -20.07
N MET A 377 -19.37 11.42 -19.74
CA MET A 377 -17.92 11.32 -19.52
C MET A 377 -17.56 10.49 -18.28
N VAL A 378 -18.34 10.53 -17.20
CA VAL A 378 -18.16 9.65 -16.03
C VAL A 378 -18.24 8.17 -16.44
N HIS A 379 -19.22 7.80 -17.26
CA HIS A 379 -19.32 6.43 -17.78
C HIS A 379 -18.15 6.07 -18.71
N VAL A 380 -17.72 6.95 -19.61
CA VAL A 380 -16.54 6.72 -20.47
C VAL A 380 -15.27 6.49 -19.62
N CYS A 381 -15.02 7.29 -18.58
CA CYS A 381 -13.88 7.10 -17.68
C CYS A 381 -13.97 5.78 -16.91
N GLN A 382 -15.15 5.41 -16.41
CA GLN A 382 -15.38 4.14 -15.72
C GLN A 382 -15.17 2.92 -16.65
N ASP A 383 -15.65 2.98 -17.89
CA ASP A 383 -15.56 1.87 -18.84
C ASP A 383 -14.14 1.73 -19.43
N GLU A 384 -13.42 2.83 -19.69
CA GLU A 384 -11.99 2.76 -20.07
C GLU A 384 -11.12 2.23 -18.92
N HIS A 385 -11.38 2.63 -17.67
CA HIS A 385 -10.60 2.14 -16.53
C HIS A 385 -10.85 0.63 -16.28
N GLN A 386 -12.10 0.18 -16.41
CA GLN A 386 -12.43 -1.25 -16.41
C GLN A 386 -11.73 -1.98 -17.56
N LEU A 387 -11.82 -1.48 -18.79
CA LEU A 387 -11.19 -2.12 -19.96
C LEU A 387 -9.67 -2.18 -19.82
N TYR A 388 -9.02 -1.12 -19.34
CA TYR A 388 -7.58 -1.10 -19.07
C TYR A 388 -7.17 -2.19 -18.06
N SER A 389 -7.96 -2.38 -16.99
CA SER A 389 -7.72 -3.43 -15.99
C SER A 389 -7.88 -4.87 -16.49
N GLU A 390 -8.45 -5.09 -17.69
CA GLU A 390 -8.51 -6.39 -18.36
C GLU A 390 -7.25 -6.69 -19.19
N PHE A 391 -6.45 -5.67 -19.53
CA PHE A 391 -5.20 -5.81 -20.27
C PHE A 391 -3.95 -5.73 -19.37
N PHE A 392 -3.98 -4.89 -18.32
CA PHE A 392 -2.83 -4.55 -17.48
C PHE A 392 -3.16 -4.70 -15.99
N SER A 393 -2.23 -5.23 -15.19
CA SER A 393 -2.42 -5.42 -13.74
C SER A 393 -1.86 -4.26 -12.90
N LYS A 394 -0.95 -3.45 -13.44
CA LYS A 394 -0.39 -2.25 -12.79
C LYS A 394 -1.10 -0.96 -13.29
N PRO A 395 -1.52 -0.05 -12.40
CA PRO A 395 -2.05 1.26 -12.81
C PRO A 395 -0.95 2.14 -13.42
N SER A 396 -1.33 3.03 -14.35
CA SER A 396 -0.39 3.85 -15.13
C SER A 396 -0.94 5.26 -15.32
N SER A 397 -0.15 6.29 -14.99
CA SER A 397 -0.53 7.71 -15.15
C SER A 397 -0.82 8.11 -16.59
N LYS A 398 -0.29 7.36 -17.57
CA LYS A 398 -0.55 7.56 -18.99
C LYS A 398 -2.03 7.32 -19.34
N LEU A 399 -2.77 6.56 -18.53
CA LEU A 399 -4.22 6.43 -18.66
C LEU A 399 -4.92 7.72 -18.23
N ASP A 400 -4.53 8.31 -17.09
CA ASP A 400 -5.07 9.60 -16.64
C ASP A 400 -4.81 10.71 -17.66
N GLU A 401 -3.60 10.77 -18.23
CA GLU A 401 -3.25 11.69 -19.33
C GLU A 401 -4.16 11.54 -20.56
N LEU A 402 -4.56 10.30 -20.92
CA LEU A 402 -5.53 10.08 -22.00
C LEU A 402 -6.94 10.51 -21.60
N LEU A 403 -7.39 10.13 -20.41
CA LEU A 403 -8.72 10.49 -19.91
C LEU A 403 -8.88 12.01 -19.76
N GLU A 404 -7.81 12.73 -19.40
CA GLU A 404 -7.81 14.19 -19.31
C GLU A 404 -8.03 14.83 -20.69
N LYS A 405 -7.26 14.41 -21.72
CA LYS A 405 -7.50 14.85 -23.11
C LYS A 405 -8.94 14.62 -23.57
N LEU A 406 -9.51 13.45 -23.26
CA LEU A 406 -10.89 13.12 -23.64
C LEU A 406 -11.90 13.99 -22.87
N CYS A 407 -11.67 14.28 -21.59
CA CYS A 407 -12.51 15.20 -20.80
C CYS A 407 -12.39 16.67 -21.27
N VAL A 408 -11.22 17.11 -21.73
CA VAL A 408 -11.02 18.46 -22.29
C VAL A 408 -11.93 18.70 -23.51
N SER A 409 -12.27 17.67 -24.29
CA SER A 409 -13.23 17.82 -25.39
C SER A 409 -14.64 18.27 -24.95
N LEU A 410 -15.09 17.83 -23.77
CA LEU A 410 -16.34 18.29 -23.17
C LEU A 410 -16.22 19.75 -22.73
N TYR A 411 -15.09 20.11 -22.11
CA TYR A 411 -14.81 21.47 -21.67
C TYR A 411 -14.76 22.47 -22.84
N ASP A 412 -14.08 22.14 -23.94
CA ASP A 412 -14.00 23.00 -25.13
C ASP A 412 -15.36 23.30 -25.77
N VAL A 413 -16.33 22.37 -25.68
CA VAL A 413 -17.70 22.59 -26.18
C VAL A 413 -18.59 23.34 -25.17
N LEU A 414 -18.42 23.10 -23.88
CA LEU A 414 -19.20 23.77 -22.82
C LEU A 414 -18.73 25.20 -22.55
N ARG A 415 -17.42 25.45 -22.58
CA ARG A 415 -16.79 26.72 -22.17
C ARG A 415 -17.32 27.94 -22.94
N PRO A 416 -17.43 27.93 -24.29
CA PRO A 416 -18.03 29.06 -25.02
C PRO A 416 -19.47 29.34 -24.59
N ARG A 417 -20.25 28.30 -24.26
CA ARG A 417 -21.63 28.44 -23.80
C ARG A 417 -21.69 29.06 -22.41
N ILE A 418 -20.84 28.61 -21.47
CA ILE A 418 -20.69 29.17 -20.12
C ILE A 418 -20.36 30.67 -20.18
N ILE A 419 -19.37 31.05 -21.00
CA ILE A 419 -18.96 32.45 -21.20
C ILE A 419 -20.11 33.32 -21.74
N HIS A 420 -21.03 32.75 -22.51
CA HIS A 420 -22.20 33.48 -23.02
C HIS A 420 -23.41 33.49 -22.06
N VAL A 421 -23.42 32.77 -20.93
CA VAL A 421 -24.54 32.82 -19.98
C VAL A 421 -24.66 34.23 -19.36
N VAL A 422 -25.89 34.74 -19.33
CA VAL A 422 -26.25 36.09 -18.84
C VAL A 422 -26.92 36.05 -17.46
N HIS A 423 -27.70 34.99 -17.18
CA HIS A 423 -28.53 34.85 -15.99
C HIS A 423 -27.74 34.35 -14.78
N LEU A 424 -27.95 34.98 -13.62
CA LEU A 424 -27.27 34.64 -12.37
C LEU A 424 -27.78 33.29 -11.82
N GLU A 425 -29.06 33.02 -12.04
CA GLU A 425 -29.76 31.82 -11.60
C GLU A 425 -29.14 30.57 -12.24
N THR A 426 -28.98 30.59 -13.58
CA THR A 426 -28.36 29.51 -14.36
C THR A 426 -26.92 29.27 -13.93
N LEU A 427 -26.11 30.32 -13.76
CA LEU A 427 -24.73 30.19 -13.28
C LEU A 427 -24.68 29.61 -11.84
N SER A 428 -25.61 30.01 -10.97
CA SER A 428 -25.70 29.44 -9.60
C SER A 428 -26.11 27.97 -9.59
N GLU A 429 -26.96 27.53 -10.53
CA GLU A 429 -27.31 26.12 -10.68
C GLU A 429 -26.13 25.32 -11.25
N LEU A 430 -25.44 25.84 -12.27
CA LEU A 430 -24.23 25.22 -12.83
C LEU A 430 -23.13 25.03 -11.78
N CYS A 431 -22.85 26.03 -10.92
CA CYS A 431 -21.97 25.85 -9.77
C CYS A 431 -22.43 24.71 -8.85
N SER A 432 -23.74 24.64 -8.56
CA SER A 432 -24.31 23.61 -7.67
C SER A 432 -24.29 22.21 -8.29
N ILE A 433 -24.42 22.08 -9.62
CA ILE A 433 -24.30 20.81 -10.35
C ILE A 433 -22.86 20.32 -10.31
N LEU A 434 -21.92 21.16 -10.75
CA LEU A 434 -20.52 20.77 -10.83
C LEU A 434 -19.94 20.47 -9.44
N LYS A 435 -20.30 21.25 -8.42
CA LYS A 435 -19.85 21.01 -7.05
C LYS A 435 -20.53 19.81 -6.40
N ASN A 436 -21.86 19.81 -6.31
CA ASN A 436 -22.57 18.82 -5.50
C ASN A 436 -22.79 17.52 -6.29
N GLU A 437 -23.43 17.60 -7.46
CA GLU A 437 -23.83 16.42 -8.23
C GLU A 437 -22.61 15.71 -8.86
N MET A 438 -21.56 16.45 -9.26
CA MET A 438 -20.40 15.88 -9.95
C MET A 438 -19.20 15.65 -9.01
N LEU A 439 -18.69 16.69 -8.34
CA LEU A 439 -17.52 16.55 -7.46
C LEU A 439 -17.84 15.85 -6.14
N GLU A 440 -18.96 16.16 -5.48
CA GLU A 440 -19.34 15.50 -4.22
C GLU A 440 -19.97 14.11 -4.46
N ASP A 441 -21.00 13.96 -5.28
CA ASP A 441 -21.72 12.67 -5.46
C ASP A 441 -21.03 11.65 -6.39
N HIS A 442 -20.26 12.07 -7.42
CA HIS A 442 -19.62 11.12 -8.35
C HIS A 442 -18.13 10.89 -8.08
N VAL A 443 -17.34 11.97 -7.97
CA VAL A 443 -15.87 11.83 -7.81
C VAL A 443 -15.49 11.22 -6.46
N GLN A 444 -16.10 11.62 -5.34
CA GLN A 444 -15.76 11.05 -4.01
C GLN A 444 -16.02 9.54 -3.92
N ASN A 445 -17.00 9.03 -4.66
CA ASN A 445 -17.33 7.61 -4.68
C ASN A 445 -16.38 6.77 -5.57
N ASN A 446 -15.70 7.37 -6.56
CA ASN A 446 -14.86 6.64 -7.53
C ASN A 446 -13.51 7.33 -7.79
N VAL A 447 -12.86 7.86 -6.73
CA VAL A 447 -11.68 8.74 -6.80
C VAL A 447 -10.60 8.24 -7.78
N VAL A 448 -10.25 6.94 -7.73
CA VAL A 448 -9.17 6.34 -8.54
C VAL A 448 -9.50 6.28 -10.05
N GLN A 449 -10.78 6.26 -10.42
CA GLN A 449 -11.23 6.16 -11.81
C GLN A 449 -11.55 7.51 -12.44
N LEU A 450 -11.74 8.55 -11.62
CA LEU A 450 -12.21 9.87 -12.04
C LEU A 450 -11.19 11.00 -11.81
N THR A 451 -9.93 10.69 -11.48
CA THR A 451 -8.85 11.68 -11.26
C THR A 451 -8.74 12.73 -12.37
N ALA A 452 -8.75 12.27 -13.62
CA ALA A 452 -8.67 13.14 -14.80
C ALA A 452 -9.95 13.97 -15.04
N PHE A 453 -11.11 13.40 -14.73
CA PHE A 453 -12.40 14.07 -14.84
C PHE A 453 -12.57 15.14 -13.75
N ASP A 454 -12.11 14.87 -12.53
CA ASP A 454 -12.06 15.79 -11.39
C ASP A 454 -11.25 17.06 -11.72
N ALA A 455 -10.10 16.93 -12.38
CA ALA A 455 -9.29 18.06 -12.83
C ALA A 455 -10.04 18.98 -13.80
N VAL A 456 -10.66 18.40 -14.84
CA VAL A 456 -11.41 19.17 -15.85
C VAL A 456 -12.71 19.77 -15.29
N VAL A 457 -13.40 19.06 -14.40
CA VAL A 457 -14.61 19.59 -13.72
C VAL A 457 -14.25 20.71 -12.75
N LYS A 458 -13.11 20.66 -12.05
CA LYS A 458 -12.61 21.78 -11.23
C LYS A 458 -12.29 23.00 -12.09
N GLN A 459 -11.55 22.83 -13.18
CA GLN A 459 -11.27 23.93 -14.13
C GLN A 459 -12.58 24.54 -14.67
N MET A 460 -13.57 23.72 -15.01
CA MET A 460 -14.87 24.21 -15.46
C MET A 460 -15.66 24.91 -14.35
N LEU A 461 -15.59 24.43 -13.10
CA LEU A 461 -16.21 25.09 -11.95
C LEU A 461 -15.57 26.46 -11.68
N GLU A 462 -14.25 26.59 -11.80
CA GLU A 462 -13.52 27.86 -11.70
C GLU A 462 -13.97 28.85 -12.80
N ASP A 463 -14.01 28.43 -14.07
CA ASP A 463 -14.49 29.26 -15.20
C ASP A 463 -15.96 29.71 -15.00
N VAL A 464 -16.84 28.84 -14.46
CA VAL A 464 -18.22 29.19 -14.09
C VAL A 464 -18.28 30.12 -12.88
N GLN A 465 -17.41 29.95 -11.87
CA GLN A 465 -17.33 30.81 -10.69
C GLN A 465 -16.82 32.21 -11.04
N GLU A 466 -15.75 32.36 -11.82
CA GLU A 466 -15.31 33.66 -12.33
C GLU A 466 -16.43 34.35 -13.12
N ARG A 467 -17.14 33.59 -13.98
CA ARG A 467 -18.29 34.11 -14.72
C ARG A 467 -19.42 34.55 -13.80
N LEU A 468 -19.72 33.80 -12.74
CA LEU A 468 -20.72 34.14 -11.72
C LEU A 468 -20.32 35.41 -10.96
N VAL A 469 -19.05 35.55 -10.56
CA VAL A 469 -18.49 36.75 -9.90
C VAL A 469 -18.64 37.98 -10.80
N TYR A 470 -18.21 37.88 -12.06
CA TYR A 470 -18.31 38.97 -13.05
C TYR A 470 -19.76 39.39 -13.31
N ARG A 471 -20.68 38.43 -13.48
CA ARG A 471 -22.11 38.72 -13.66
C ARG A 471 -22.76 39.29 -12.40
N THR A 472 -22.29 38.89 -11.21
CA THR A 472 -22.71 39.48 -9.92
C THR A 472 -22.34 40.94 -9.82
N HIS A 473 -21.09 41.31 -10.12
CA HIS A 473 -20.62 42.69 -10.07
C HIS A 473 -21.44 43.61 -11.01
N ILE A 474 -21.71 43.15 -12.24
CA ILE A 474 -22.60 43.87 -13.18
C ILE A 474 -24.03 43.98 -12.64
N TYR A 475 -24.56 42.93 -12.00
CA TYR A 475 -25.89 42.94 -11.38
C TYR A 475 -25.97 43.94 -10.21
N ILE A 476 -24.94 44.03 -9.37
CA ILE A 476 -24.87 45.03 -8.29
C ILE A 476 -24.87 46.45 -8.86
N GLN A 477 -24.05 46.71 -9.88
CA GLN A 477 -23.99 48.03 -10.52
C GLN A 477 -25.27 48.40 -11.27
N THR A 478 -25.90 47.46 -11.97
CA THR A 478 -27.05 47.74 -12.85
C THR A 478 -28.39 47.68 -12.10
N ASP A 479 -28.61 46.63 -11.32
CA ASP A 479 -29.92 46.30 -10.72
C ASP A 479 -30.03 46.68 -9.23
N ILE A 480 -28.96 47.11 -8.57
CA ILE A 480 -28.97 47.62 -7.18
C ILE A 480 -28.58 49.10 -7.13
N LEU A 481 -27.37 49.48 -7.60
CA LEU A 481 -26.93 50.88 -7.66
C LEU A 481 -27.69 51.70 -8.72
N GLY A 482 -27.76 51.18 -9.95
CA GLY A 482 -28.43 51.83 -11.08
C GLY A 482 -29.96 51.85 -11.01
N TYR A 483 -30.56 51.28 -9.95
CA TYR A 483 -32.00 51.13 -9.82
C TYR A 483 -32.71 52.48 -9.62
N LYS A 484 -33.58 52.82 -10.58
CA LYS A 484 -34.44 54.01 -10.51
C LYS A 484 -35.77 53.61 -9.87
N PRO A 485 -36.16 54.19 -8.71
CA PRO A 485 -37.41 53.82 -8.04
C PRO A 485 -38.62 54.14 -8.92
N ALA A 486 -39.57 53.20 -9.06
CA ALA A 486 -40.83 53.51 -9.71
C ALA A 486 -41.70 54.40 -8.81
N PRO A 487 -42.64 55.21 -9.35
CA PRO A 487 -43.56 56.00 -8.52
C PRO A 487 -44.39 55.13 -7.57
N GLY A 488 -44.70 53.89 -7.96
CA GLY A 488 -45.35 52.91 -7.08
C GLY A 488 -44.48 52.42 -5.92
N ASP A 489 -43.15 52.44 -6.03
CA ASP A 489 -42.24 52.03 -4.96
C ASP A 489 -42.01 53.15 -3.94
N LEU A 490 -42.15 54.41 -4.37
CA LEU A 490 -42.12 55.60 -3.53
C LEU A 490 -43.44 55.84 -2.77
N ALA A 491 -44.55 55.26 -3.22
CA ALA A 491 -45.88 55.31 -2.58
C ALA A 491 -45.99 54.43 -1.32
N TYR A 492 -45.00 54.52 -0.43
CA TYR A 492 -44.82 53.57 0.67
C TYR A 492 -45.83 53.75 1.83
N PRO A 493 -46.20 54.98 2.28
CA PRO A 493 -47.25 55.16 3.27
C PRO A 493 -48.61 54.64 2.79
N ASP A 494 -49.00 54.92 1.54
CA ASP A 494 -50.31 54.54 0.99
C ASP A 494 -50.45 53.01 0.90
N LYS A 495 -49.35 52.32 0.56
CA LYS A 495 -49.26 50.86 0.60
C LYS A 495 -49.41 50.31 2.02
N LEU A 496 -48.79 50.95 3.02
CA LEU A 496 -48.88 50.52 4.43
C LEU A 496 -50.28 50.76 5.00
N GLU A 497 -50.88 51.93 4.79
CA GLU A 497 -52.24 52.26 5.22
C GLU A 497 -53.29 51.35 4.56
N MET A 498 -53.17 51.12 3.24
CA MET A 498 -54.04 50.17 2.53
C MET A 498 -53.90 48.76 3.11
N MET A 499 -52.68 48.27 3.35
CA MET A 499 -52.48 46.95 3.93
C MET A 499 -52.85 46.86 5.42
N GLU A 500 -52.79 47.94 6.19
CA GLU A 500 -53.34 47.95 7.54
C GLU A 500 -54.87 47.85 7.50
N SER A 501 -55.54 48.62 6.62
CA SER A 501 -57.00 48.52 6.46
C SER A 501 -57.47 47.13 6.05
N ILE A 502 -56.71 46.44 5.17
CA ILE A 502 -56.95 45.04 4.79
C ILE A 502 -56.67 44.10 5.98
N ALA A 503 -55.60 44.31 6.74
CA ALA A 503 -55.29 43.49 7.92
C ALA A 503 -56.29 43.68 9.07
N GLN A 504 -56.88 44.88 9.19
CA GLN A 504 -57.97 45.18 10.12
C GLN A 504 -59.27 44.52 9.64
N SER A 505 -59.63 44.64 8.36
CA SER A 505 -60.84 44.00 7.81
C SER A 505 -60.77 42.47 7.90
N LEU A 506 -59.62 41.85 7.62
CA LEU A 506 -59.42 40.41 7.77
C LEU A 506 -59.50 39.95 9.24
N LYS A 507 -59.03 40.76 10.20
CA LYS A 507 -59.21 40.48 11.64
C LYS A 507 -60.66 40.62 12.08
N GLU A 508 -61.37 41.62 11.56
CA GLU A 508 -62.81 41.76 11.79
C GLU A 508 -63.61 40.61 11.17
N GLU A 509 -63.27 40.16 9.96
CA GLU A 509 -63.87 38.98 9.34
C GLU A 509 -63.59 37.71 10.14
N GLN A 510 -62.37 37.53 10.67
CA GLN A 510 -62.06 36.43 11.59
C GLN A 510 -62.84 36.53 12.92
N MET A 511 -63.07 37.73 13.47
CA MET A 511 -63.93 37.93 14.64
C MET A 511 -65.42 37.67 14.36
N LYS A 512 -65.90 37.99 13.15
CA LYS A 512 -67.28 37.72 12.71
C LYS A 512 -67.49 36.23 12.43
N LEU A 513 -66.55 35.57 11.75
CA LEU A 513 -66.58 34.12 11.49
C LEU A 513 -66.45 33.28 12.76
N SER A 514 -65.78 33.77 13.81
CA SER A 514 -65.68 33.09 15.11
C SER A 514 -66.85 33.33 16.06
N SER A 515 -67.87 34.11 15.65
CA SER A 515 -69.08 34.36 16.44
C SER A 515 -70.38 33.75 15.88
N ASP A 516 -70.37 33.20 14.66
CA ASP A 516 -71.61 32.81 13.94
C ASP A 516 -71.58 31.42 13.27
N VAL A 517 -70.66 30.52 13.67
CA VAL A 517 -70.66 29.10 13.22
C VAL A 517 -70.46 28.13 14.38
N GLN A 518 -71.57 27.59 14.88
CA GLN A 518 -71.64 26.29 15.56
C GLN A 518 -72.74 25.48 14.88
N LEU A 519 -72.51 24.18 14.68
CA LEU A 519 -73.28 23.26 13.80
C LEU A 519 -73.01 23.55 12.29
N GLU A 520 -72.74 22.58 11.40
CA GLU A 520 -72.68 21.11 11.51
C GLU A 520 -71.37 20.52 10.93
N GLU A 521 -71.14 19.22 11.12
CA GLU A 521 -70.00 18.47 10.56
C GLU A 521 -70.20 18.10 9.09
N SER A 522 -69.11 18.05 8.30
CA SER A 522 -68.99 17.20 7.10
C SER A 522 -67.53 16.98 6.69
N ASP A 523 -67.28 15.85 6.04
CA ASP A 523 -65.96 15.18 5.98
C ASP A 523 -65.12 15.51 4.72
N ASN A 524 -63.88 15.00 4.70
CA ASN A 524 -62.91 14.92 3.59
C ASN A 524 -62.15 16.19 3.15
N LYS A 525 -60.92 16.34 3.67
CA LYS A 525 -59.73 15.97 2.87
C LYS A 525 -58.45 15.77 3.69
N LYS A 526 -57.74 14.66 3.45
CA LYS A 526 -56.34 14.45 3.89
C LYS A 526 -55.38 15.05 2.86
N LEU A 527 -54.32 15.74 3.30
CA LEU A 527 -52.92 15.42 2.95
C LEU A 527 -51.90 16.36 3.63
N ILE A 528 -50.69 15.83 3.83
CA ILE A 528 -49.45 16.47 4.34
C ILE A 528 -49.54 17.02 5.78
N SER A 529 -49.02 16.22 6.70
CA SER A 529 -48.63 16.65 8.04
C SER A 529 -47.23 17.27 8.04
N SER A 530 -47.11 18.49 8.55
CA SER A 530 -45.85 19.05 9.08
C SER A 530 -46.09 19.63 10.47
N GLU A 531 -45.04 19.69 11.30
CA GLU A 531 -45.15 19.95 12.72
C GLU A 531 -45.68 21.36 13.04
N PRO A 532 -46.56 21.54 14.06
CA PRO A 532 -47.03 22.84 14.49
C PRO A 532 -45.94 23.60 15.28
N ARG A 533 -44.91 24.07 14.58
CA ARG A 533 -43.95 25.02 15.16
C ARG A 533 -44.68 26.32 15.46
N SER A 534 -44.49 26.82 16.68
CA SER A 534 -45.20 27.97 17.24
C SER A 534 -45.17 29.17 16.28
N HIS A 535 -46.32 29.47 15.68
CA HIS A 535 -46.51 30.72 14.95
C HIS A 535 -46.46 31.88 15.94
N SER A 536 -45.32 32.58 15.97
CA SER A 536 -45.33 34.00 16.28
C SER A 536 -46.25 34.70 15.29
N THR A 537 -46.93 35.76 15.72
CA THR A 537 -47.90 36.49 14.89
C THR A 537 -47.16 37.34 13.86
N VAL A 538 -46.68 36.72 12.79
CA VAL A 538 -46.06 37.38 11.64
C VAL A 538 -47.04 38.40 11.08
N SER A 539 -46.60 39.65 10.94
CA SER A 539 -47.46 40.71 10.42
C SER A 539 -47.63 40.54 8.91
N PRO A 540 -48.79 40.88 8.31
CA PRO A 540 -48.91 40.98 6.85
C PRO A 540 -47.86 41.90 6.22
N ALA A 541 -47.27 42.80 7.02
CA ALA A 541 -46.15 43.66 6.66
C ALA A 541 -44.83 42.93 6.31
N ASP A 542 -44.66 41.66 6.71
CA ASP A 542 -43.42 40.89 6.55
C ASP A 542 -43.38 40.03 5.28
N LEU A 543 -44.44 40.05 4.45
CA LEU A 543 -44.43 39.35 3.16
C LEU A 543 -43.32 39.90 2.24
N HIS A 544 -42.54 38.98 1.63
CA HIS A 544 -41.46 39.30 0.68
C HIS A 544 -41.92 40.08 -0.57
N GLY A 545 -43.23 40.32 -0.73
CA GLY A 545 -43.80 41.20 -1.76
C GLY A 545 -43.75 42.70 -1.42
N MET A 546 -43.54 43.07 -0.14
CA MET A 546 -43.51 44.47 0.31
C MET A 546 -42.11 45.08 0.39
N TRP A 547 -41.08 44.24 0.55
CA TRP A 547 -39.69 44.71 0.68
C TRP A 547 -39.29 45.54 -0.54
N TYR A 548 -38.62 46.67 -0.31
CA TYR A 548 -38.12 47.52 -1.40
C TYR A 548 -37.29 46.70 -2.41
N PRO A 549 -37.48 46.88 -3.74
CA PRO A 549 -36.98 45.93 -4.74
C PRO A 549 -35.47 45.63 -4.66
N THR A 550 -34.63 46.60 -4.31
CA THR A 550 -33.18 46.37 -4.21
C THR A 550 -32.79 45.54 -2.97
N VAL A 551 -33.50 45.66 -1.84
CA VAL A 551 -33.33 44.78 -0.66
C VAL A 551 -33.60 43.32 -1.05
N ARG A 552 -34.72 43.06 -1.74
CA ARG A 552 -35.06 41.72 -2.22
C ARG A 552 -34.03 41.19 -3.22
N ARG A 553 -33.56 42.04 -4.15
CA ARG A 553 -32.52 41.69 -5.15
C ARG A 553 -31.20 41.33 -4.47
N THR A 554 -30.74 42.12 -3.50
CA THR A 554 -29.51 41.86 -2.72
C THR A 554 -29.62 40.54 -1.95
N LEU A 555 -30.70 40.32 -1.19
CA LEU A 555 -30.84 39.12 -0.36
C LEU A 555 -30.95 37.83 -1.19
N VAL A 556 -31.68 37.85 -2.31
CA VAL A 556 -31.75 36.70 -3.23
C VAL A 556 -30.36 36.43 -3.83
N CYS A 557 -29.64 37.46 -4.27
CA CYS A 557 -28.28 37.34 -4.77
C CYS A 557 -27.35 36.68 -3.74
N LEU A 558 -27.26 37.22 -2.52
CA LEU A 558 -26.46 36.66 -1.43
C LEU A 558 -26.80 35.20 -1.13
N SER A 559 -28.10 34.84 -1.12
CA SER A 559 -28.55 33.46 -0.87
C SER A 559 -28.05 32.44 -1.91
N LYS A 560 -27.83 32.88 -3.16
CA LYS A 560 -27.28 32.05 -4.24
C LYS A 560 -25.76 31.96 -4.15
N LEU A 561 -25.08 33.10 -3.99
CA LEU A 561 -23.61 33.17 -3.95
C LEU A 561 -23.02 32.35 -2.78
N TYR A 562 -23.65 32.38 -1.61
CA TYR A 562 -23.16 31.72 -0.38
C TYR A 562 -22.90 30.21 -0.52
N ARG A 563 -23.61 29.52 -1.43
CA ARG A 563 -23.41 28.09 -1.70
C ARG A 563 -22.38 27.81 -2.81
N CYS A 564 -22.25 28.76 -3.74
CA CYS A 564 -21.57 28.57 -5.03
C CYS A 564 -20.11 29.07 -5.05
N ILE A 565 -19.74 29.96 -4.12
CA ILE A 565 -18.49 30.72 -4.13
C ILE A 565 -17.75 30.56 -2.80
N ASP A 566 -16.42 30.56 -2.84
CA ASP A 566 -15.58 30.53 -1.65
C ASP A 566 -15.72 31.73 -0.73
N ARG A 567 -15.50 31.50 0.57
CA ARG A 567 -15.77 32.47 1.65
C ARG A 567 -15.13 33.84 1.42
N ALA A 568 -13.89 33.88 0.93
CA ALA A 568 -13.16 35.13 0.69
C ALA A 568 -13.76 35.98 -0.44
N VAL A 569 -14.19 35.35 -1.53
CA VAL A 569 -14.81 36.05 -2.67
C VAL A 569 -16.27 36.38 -2.37
N PHE A 570 -16.98 35.50 -1.67
CA PHE A 570 -18.33 35.78 -1.14
C PHE A 570 -18.32 36.99 -0.20
N GLN A 571 -17.35 37.08 0.72
CA GLN A 571 -17.15 38.25 1.58
C GLN A 571 -17.08 39.53 0.72
N GLY A 572 -16.13 39.63 -0.21
CA GLY A 572 -15.95 40.82 -1.06
C GLY A 572 -17.22 41.24 -1.82
N LEU A 573 -17.85 40.30 -2.52
CA LEU A 573 -19.10 40.56 -3.24
C LEU A 573 -20.25 40.97 -2.30
N SER A 574 -20.28 40.45 -1.08
CA SER A 574 -21.32 40.81 -0.10
C SER A 574 -21.15 42.23 0.45
N GLN A 575 -19.92 42.71 0.67
CA GLN A 575 -19.68 44.12 1.04
C GLN A 575 -20.17 45.06 -0.07
N GLU A 576 -19.88 44.76 -1.33
CA GLU A 576 -20.33 45.56 -2.46
C GLU A 576 -21.87 45.53 -2.58
N ALA A 577 -22.50 44.35 -2.54
CA ALA A 577 -23.94 44.20 -2.66
C ALA A 577 -24.73 44.85 -1.51
N LEU A 578 -24.17 44.85 -0.30
CA LEU A 578 -24.78 45.47 0.90
C LEU A 578 -24.61 46.99 0.89
N SER A 579 -23.41 47.51 0.61
CA SER A 579 -23.16 48.97 0.52
C SER A 579 -23.95 49.59 -0.63
N ALA A 580 -24.05 48.91 -1.77
CA ALA A 580 -24.93 49.29 -2.88
C ALA A 580 -26.42 49.37 -2.46
N CYS A 581 -26.89 48.40 -1.68
CA CYS A 581 -28.25 48.40 -1.17
C CYS A 581 -28.51 49.58 -0.22
N ILE A 582 -27.57 49.89 0.68
CA ILE A 582 -27.65 51.04 1.60
C ILE A 582 -27.71 52.35 0.80
N GLN A 583 -26.86 52.55 -0.21
CA GLN A 583 -26.90 53.74 -1.07
C GLN A 583 -28.24 53.87 -1.83
N SER A 584 -28.78 52.76 -2.33
CA SER A 584 -30.09 52.71 -2.96
C SER A 584 -31.24 53.08 -1.99
N LEU A 585 -31.19 52.59 -0.75
CA LEU A 585 -32.16 52.90 0.31
C LEU A 585 -32.08 54.36 0.78
N LEU A 586 -30.88 54.93 0.91
CA LEU A 586 -30.68 56.35 1.21
C LEU A 586 -31.27 57.23 0.10
N THR A 587 -31.00 56.89 -1.16
CA THR A 587 -31.55 57.60 -2.33
C THR A 587 -33.09 57.52 -2.38
N ALA A 588 -33.67 56.38 -2.02
CA ALA A 588 -35.12 56.21 -1.91
C ALA A 588 -35.72 57.01 -0.74
N SER A 589 -35.07 57.00 0.43
CA SER A 589 -35.45 57.82 1.60
C SER A 589 -35.51 59.31 1.25
N ASP A 590 -34.48 59.82 0.60
CA ASP A 590 -34.39 61.22 0.13
C ASP A 590 -35.52 61.61 -0.84
N LEU A 591 -36.00 60.67 -1.65
CA LEU A 591 -37.11 60.88 -2.59
C LEU A 591 -38.47 60.83 -1.88
N ILE A 592 -38.65 59.93 -0.91
CA ILE A 592 -39.86 59.87 -0.06
C ILE A 592 -39.98 61.14 0.78
N GLN A 593 -38.87 61.62 1.37
CA GLN A 593 -38.82 62.88 2.13
C GLN A 593 -39.23 64.10 1.29
N LYS A 594 -38.89 64.12 -0.02
CA LYS A 594 -39.26 65.21 -0.94
C LYS A 594 -40.74 65.14 -1.38
N ASN A 595 -41.32 63.93 -1.41
CA ASN A 595 -42.67 63.70 -1.94
C ASN A 595 -43.79 63.73 -0.89
N LYS A 596 -43.50 63.37 0.37
CA LYS A 596 -44.50 63.29 1.45
C LYS A 596 -44.03 63.98 2.74
N THR A 597 -43.42 63.24 3.66
CA THR A 597 -42.87 63.80 4.90
C THR A 597 -41.48 63.26 5.19
N GLN A 598 -40.69 64.06 5.90
CA GLN A 598 -39.36 63.67 6.39
C GLN A 598 -39.43 62.53 7.43
N THR A 599 -40.55 62.39 8.14
CA THR A 599 -40.78 61.31 9.11
C THR A 599 -40.97 59.97 8.38
N ASP A 600 -41.75 59.95 7.30
CA ASP A 600 -41.97 58.73 6.49
C ASP A 600 -40.70 58.23 5.80
N GLY A 601 -39.83 59.14 5.33
CA GLY A 601 -38.52 58.79 4.76
C GLY A 601 -37.60 58.12 5.77
N GLN A 602 -37.48 58.70 6.97
CA GLN A 602 -36.68 58.12 8.07
C GLN A 602 -37.25 56.78 8.55
N LEU A 603 -38.56 56.66 8.72
CA LEU A 603 -39.19 55.39 9.13
C LEU A 603 -39.09 54.31 8.04
N PHE A 604 -39.18 54.67 6.75
CA PHE A 604 -38.88 53.79 5.62
C PHE A 604 -37.45 53.24 5.69
N LEU A 605 -36.47 54.12 5.94
CA LEU A 605 -35.06 53.75 6.02
C LEU A 605 -34.77 52.84 7.21
N ILE A 606 -35.28 53.19 8.40
CA ILE A 606 -35.15 52.38 9.62
C ILE A 606 -35.78 50.99 9.42
N LYS A 607 -36.99 50.91 8.82
CA LYS A 607 -37.66 49.64 8.51
C LYS A 607 -36.80 48.74 7.62
N HIS A 608 -36.25 49.26 6.53
CA HIS A 608 -35.46 48.44 5.60
C HIS A 608 -34.07 48.08 6.13
N LEU A 609 -33.43 48.94 6.92
CA LEU A 609 -32.17 48.61 7.59
C LEU A 609 -32.37 47.54 8.68
N LEU A 610 -33.50 47.54 9.40
CA LEU A 610 -33.88 46.46 10.32
C LEU A 610 -34.12 45.13 9.58
N ILE A 611 -34.86 45.13 8.46
CA ILE A 611 -35.07 43.94 7.63
C ILE A 611 -33.74 43.38 7.11
N MET A 612 -32.88 44.24 6.56
CA MET A 612 -31.54 43.84 6.09
C MET A 612 -30.72 43.23 7.23
N ARG A 613 -30.65 43.88 8.39
CA ARG A 613 -29.92 43.40 9.57
C ARG A 613 -30.37 42.01 10.02
N GLU A 614 -31.68 41.75 10.03
CA GLU A 614 -32.23 40.46 10.42
C GLU A 614 -31.96 39.38 9.36
N GLN A 615 -32.19 39.69 8.07
CA GLN A 615 -31.99 38.75 6.96
C GLN A 615 -30.51 38.44 6.68
N ILE A 616 -29.57 39.27 7.14
CA ILE A 616 -28.12 39.00 7.09
C ILE A 616 -27.68 38.05 8.23
N ALA A 617 -28.42 37.98 9.34
CA ALA A 617 -28.00 37.22 10.53
C ALA A 617 -27.89 35.68 10.36
N PRO A 618 -28.70 34.99 9.53
CA PRO A 618 -28.56 33.55 9.29
C PRO A 618 -27.34 33.16 8.43
N PHE A 619 -26.73 34.11 7.73
CA PHE A 619 -25.50 33.85 6.99
C PHE A 619 -24.35 33.74 7.98
N HIS A 620 -23.96 32.50 8.31
CA HIS A 620 -22.77 32.17 9.09
C HIS A 620 -21.49 32.39 8.27
N ALA A 621 -21.29 33.63 7.82
CA ALA A 621 -20.07 34.16 7.24
C ALA A 621 -19.59 35.33 8.10
N ASP A 622 -18.31 35.34 8.44
CA ASP A 622 -17.70 36.54 9.00
C ASP A 622 -17.63 37.59 7.88
N PHE A 623 -18.54 38.58 7.89
CA PHE A 623 -18.60 39.66 6.90
C PHE A 623 -17.45 40.68 7.03
N THR A 624 -16.26 40.21 7.44
CA THR A 624 -15.08 41.00 7.80
C THR A 624 -14.00 40.86 6.73
N ILE A 625 -13.77 41.93 5.97
CA ILE A 625 -12.70 41.97 4.96
C ILE A 625 -11.52 42.76 5.51
N LYS A 626 -10.30 42.28 5.20
CA LYS A 626 -9.06 42.98 5.49
C LYS A 626 -8.75 43.97 4.39
N GLU A 627 -9.29 45.19 4.46
CA GLU A 627 -8.82 46.27 3.60
C GLU A 627 -7.47 46.78 4.10
N ILE A 628 -6.41 46.58 3.31
CA ILE A 628 -5.07 47.05 3.61
C ILE A 628 -4.95 48.50 3.15
N SER A 629 -5.22 49.44 4.06
CA SER A 629 -5.16 50.87 3.80
C SER A 629 -3.80 51.47 4.21
N LEU A 630 -3.31 52.45 3.47
CA LEU A 630 -2.13 53.24 3.83
C LEU A 630 -2.58 54.50 4.56
N ASP A 631 -2.40 54.55 5.89
CA ASP A 631 -2.85 55.70 6.69
C ASP A 631 -1.86 56.88 6.57
N LEU A 632 -2.05 57.65 5.49
CA LEU A 632 -1.27 58.84 5.17
C LEU A 632 -1.39 59.97 6.21
N LYS A 633 -2.18 59.83 7.30
CA LYS A 633 -2.27 60.88 8.35
C LYS A 633 -0.89 61.21 8.94
N LYS A 634 -0.04 60.21 9.23
CA LYS A 634 1.32 60.45 9.73
C LYS A 634 2.19 61.19 8.71
N THR A 635 2.21 60.73 7.47
CA THR A 635 2.91 61.39 6.34
C THR A 635 2.43 62.82 6.12
N ARG A 636 1.10 63.05 6.17
CA ARG A 636 0.47 64.37 6.04
C ARG A 636 0.85 65.28 7.20
N ASP A 637 0.79 64.79 8.43
CA ASP A 637 1.05 65.60 9.62
C ASP A 637 2.53 65.95 9.74
N ALA A 638 3.43 65.03 9.38
CA ALA A 638 4.86 65.29 9.24
C ALA A 638 5.17 66.28 8.09
N ALA A 639 4.49 66.17 6.94
CA ALA A 639 4.57 67.17 5.87
C ALA A 639 4.02 68.55 6.31
N PHE A 640 2.97 68.57 7.14
CA PHE A 640 2.38 69.81 7.67
C PHE A 640 3.28 70.46 8.73
N LYS A 641 4.01 69.67 9.55
CA LYS A 641 5.11 70.15 10.41
C LYS A 641 6.21 70.84 9.59
N ILE A 642 6.55 70.30 8.41
CA ILE A 642 7.53 70.90 7.48
C ILE A 642 6.98 72.18 6.82
N PHE A 643 5.71 72.19 6.41
CA PHE A 643 5.10 73.30 5.68
C PHE A 643 4.82 74.53 6.58
N ASN A 644 4.42 74.33 7.84
CA ASN A 644 4.20 75.42 8.80
C ASN A 644 5.50 75.93 9.44
N SER A 645 6.34 76.56 8.61
CA SER A 645 7.66 77.09 8.97
C SER A 645 7.70 78.04 10.18
N LYS A 646 6.56 78.62 10.59
CA LYS A 646 6.46 79.50 11.77
C LYS A 646 6.61 78.78 13.12
N ALA A 647 6.54 77.44 13.16
CA ALA A 647 6.54 76.67 14.41
C ALA A 647 7.90 76.07 14.83
N VAL A 648 8.90 75.97 13.94
CA VAL A 648 10.12 75.16 14.18
C VAL A 648 11.42 75.87 13.75
N PRO A 649 12.22 76.46 14.67
CA PRO A 649 13.50 77.12 14.36
C PRO A 649 14.67 76.13 14.18
N LYS A 650 14.42 74.95 13.60
CA LYS A 650 15.34 73.79 13.56
C LYS A 650 15.29 72.99 12.24
N PHE A 651 15.11 73.63 11.10
CA PHE A 651 14.98 72.95 9.80
C PHE A 651 16.28 72.24 9.33
N PHE A 652 17.46 72.72 9.76
CA PHE A 652 18.78 72.27 9.27
C PHE A 652 19.82 71.98 10.38
N ARG A 653 19.41 71.59 11.61
CA ARG A 653 20.36 71.41 12.72
C ARG A 653 20.79 69.94 12.85
N LEU A 654 22.04 69.60 12.53
CA LEU A 654 22.62 68.24 12.59
C LEU A 654 22.67 67.63 14.03
N ASN A 655 21.50 67.33 14.58
CA ASN A 655 21.24 66.65 15.85
C ASN A 655 20.02 65.72 15.65
N SER A 656 19.74 64.81 16.57
CA SER A 656 18.75 63.74 16.46
C SER A 656 17.28 64.17 16.36
N HIS A 657 16.99 65.48 16.31
CA HIS A 657 15.66 66.07 16.28
C HIS A 657 15.55 67.09 15.13
N ASN A 658 15.58 66.60 13.88
CA ASN A 658 15.35 67.37 12.65
C ASN A 658 13.98 67.02 12.06
N ALA A 659 13.19 68.02 11.66
CA ALA A 659 11.91 67.79 10.98
C ALA A 659 12.04 66.96 9.68
N ILE A 660 13.19 67.02 8.99
CA ILE A 660 13.48 66.22 7.78
C ILE A 660 13.75 64.74 8.13
N LEU A 661 14.46 64.46 9.24
CA LEU A 661 14.68 63.09 9.70
C LEU A 661 13.39 62.51 10.31
N GLU A 662 12.65 63.33 11.05
CA GLU A 662 11.33 63.04 11.58
C GLU A 662 10.34 62.69 10.45
N PHE A 663 10.37 63.41 9.32
CA PHE A 663 9.59 63.04 8.13
C PHE A 663 10.09 61.75 7.44
N LEU A 664 11.41 61.50 7.38
CA LEU A 664 11.95 60.26 6.79
C LEU A 664 11.72 59.02 7.67
N LEU A 665 11.55 59.18 8.98
CA LEU A 665 11.31 58.10 9.95
C LEU A 665 9.81 57.93 10.26
N GLU A 666 9.15 58.98 10.77
CA GLU A 666 7.73 58.98 11.17
C GLU A 666 6.76 59.22 10.01
N GLY A 667 7.21 59.83 8.90
CA GLY A 667 6.40 60.07 7.71
C GLY A 667 6.24 58.84 6.81
N THR A 668 6.85 57.70 7.17
CA THR A 668 6.58 56.41 6.54
C THR A 668 5.08 56.07 6.66
N PRO A 669 4.39 55.66 5.57
CA PRO A 669 2.96 55.43 5.61
C PRO A 669 2.64 54.18 6.42
N GLU A 670 1.85 54.33 7.48
CA GLU A 670 1.48 53.21 8.35
C GLU A 670 0.45 52.33 7.63
N ILE A 671 0.83 51.09 7.34
CA ILE A 671 -0.09 50.08 6.80
C ILE A 671 -1.08 49.71 7.91
N ARG A 672 -2.35 50.06 7.73
CA ARG A 672 -3.44 49.76 8.67
C ARG A 672 -4.43 48.80 8.03
N GLU A 673 -4.49 47.59 8.60
CA GLU A 673 -5.57 46.64 8.35
C GLU A 673 -6.89 47.21 8.90
N HIS A 674 -7.76 47.67 8.00
CA HIS A 674 -9.13 48.03 8.33
C HIS A 674 -10.04 46.82 8.13
N TYR A 675 -10.45 46.23 9.26
CA TYR A 675 -11.44 45.17 9.31
C TYR A 675 -12.83 45.79 9.11
N ILE A 676 -13.22 45.94 7.85
CA ILE A 676 -14.57 46.42 7.50
C ILE A 676 -15.54 45.25 7.65
N ASP A 677 -16.48 45.42 8.57
CA ASP A 677 -17.52 44.45 8.89
C ASP A 677 -18.85 44.98 8.35
N SER A 678 -19.41 44.34 7.32
CA SER A 678 -20.64 44.82 6.67
C SER A 678 -21.85 44.81 7.60
N LYS A 679 -21.88 43.93 8.61
CA LYS A 679 -22.94 43.89 9.63
C LYS A 679 -22.81 45.07 10.61
N LYS A 680 -21.58 45.40 11.02
CA LYS A 680 -21.32 46.64 11.79
C LYS A 680 -21.67 47.89 10.97
N ASP A 681 -21.53 47.86 9.65
CA ASP A 681 -21.84 49.01 8.80
C ASP A 681 -23.36 49.24 8.63
N VAL A 682 -24.14 48.17 8.46
CA VAL A 682 -25.61 48.22 8.59
C VAL A 682 -26.02 48.73 9.98
N ASP A 683 -25.40 48.23 11.05
CA ASP A 683 -25.65 48.71 12.43
C ASP A 683 -25.26 50.19 12.63
N ARG A 684 -24.22 50.70 11.97
CA ARG A 684 -23.82 52.14 12.00
C ARG A 684 -24.87 53.00 11.31
N HIS A 685 -25.26 52.63 10.08
CA HIS A 685 -26.28 53.37 9.34
C HIS A 685 -27.62 53.36 10.06
N LEU A 686 -28.04 52.21 10.60
CA LEU A 686 -29.25 52.09 11.41
C LEU A 686 -29.22 52.99 12.65
N LYS A 687 -28.11 53.01 13.40
CA LYS A 687 -27.95 53.90 14.57
C LYS A 687 -28.02 55.37 14.16
N SER A 688 -27.31 55.77 13.11
CA SER A 688 -27.33 57.15 12.60
C SER A 688 -28.74 57.58 12.18
N SER A 689 -29.49 56.73 11.46
CA SER A 689 -30.89 57.00 11.10
C SER A 689 -31.80 57.13 12.32
N CYS A 690 -31.64 56.26 13.32
CA CYS A 690 -32.39 56.34 14.58
C CYS A 690 -32.04 57.60 15.38
N GLU A 691 -30.75 57.98 15.46
CA GLU A 691 -30.29 59.19 16.15
C GLU A 691 -30.80 60.46 15.48
N GLN A 692 -30.75 60.53 14.13
CA GLN A 692 -31.33 61.64 13.36
C GLN A 692 -32.84 61.75 13.56
N PHE A 693 -33.57 60.62 13.55
CA PHE A 693 -35.00 60.58 13.86
C PHE A 693 -35.28 61.09 15.29
N ILE A 694 -34.55 60.60 16.29
CA ILE A 694 -34.69 61.01 17.70
C ILE A 694 -34.43 62.52 17.86
N GLN A 695 -33.38 63.05 17.24
CA GLN A 695 -33.05 64.48 17.26
C GLN A 695 -34.16 65.30 16.61
N GLN A 696 -34.61 64.92 15.41
CA GLN A 696 -35.65 65.65 14.69
C GLN A 696 -37.00 65.61 15.41
N GLN A 697 -37.43 64.47 15.95
CA GLN A 697 -38.67 64.41 16.74
C GLN A 697 -38.54 65.24 18.02
N THR A 698 -37.40 65.22 18.71
CA THR A 698 -37.14 66.10 19.87
C THR A 698 -37.27 67.57 19.48
N GLN A 699 -36.62 68.00 18.40
CA GLN A 699 -36.69 69.37 17.89
C GLN A 699 -38.11 69.75 17.43
N MET A 700 -38.87 68.82 16.83
CA MET A 700 -40.25 69.03 16.40
C MET A 700 -41.22 69.20 17.58
N PHE A 701 -40.99 68.49 18.69
CA PHE A 701 -41.81 68.60 19.90
C PHE A 701 -41.40 69.74 20.83
N VAL A 702 -40.12 70.10 20.89
CA VAL A 702 -39.56 70.95 21.97
C VAL A 702 -38.63 72.05 21.47
N GLY A 703 -38.31 72.15 20.18
CA GLY A 703 -37.31 73.08 19.64
C GLY A 703 -37.57 74.56 19.99
N ASN A 704 -38.83 75.00 20.02
CA ASN A 704 -39.20 76.36 20.45
C ASN A 704 -38.76 76.65 21.91
N LEU A 705 -38.81 75.64 22.77
CA LEU A 705 -38.44 75.71 24.17
C LEU A 705 -36.93 75.51 24.36
N GLU A 706 -36.29 74.62 23.58
CA GLU A 706 -34.83 74.50 23.54
C GLU A 706 -34.16 75.79 23.06
N GLU A 707 -34.72 76.47 22.06
CA GLU A 707 -34.26 77.80 21.63
C GLU A 707 -34.36 78.85 22.75
N PHE A 708 -35.46 78.85 23.51
CA PHE A 708 -35.63 79.73 24.67
C PHE A 708 -34.59 79.42 25.76
N LEU A 709 -34.41 78.14 26.10
CA LEU A 709 -33.45 77.68 27.09
C LEU A 709 -31.99 77.96 26.67
N ASN A 710 -31.67 77.87 25.38
CA ASN A 710 -30.36 78.24 24.85
C ASN A 710 -30.12 79.76 24.92
N LYS A 711 -31.15 80.59 24.69
CA LYS A 711 -31.06 82.06 24.86
C LYS A 711 -30.87 82.45 26.34
N VAL A 712 -31.57 81.78 27.26
CA VAL A 712 -31.37 81.94 28.71
C VAL A 712 -29.98 81.45 29.14
N GLY A 713 -29.54 80.29 28.63
CA GLY A 713 -28.24 79.70 28.93
C GLY A 713 -27.07 80.58 28.47
N ALA A 714 -27.13 81.12 27.26
CA ALA A 714 -26.13 82.05 26.73
C ALA A 714 -26.00 83.33 27.57
N LEU A 715 -27.11 83.80 28.17
CA LEU A 715 -27.09 84.94 29.08
C LEU A 715 -26.57 84.58 30.47
N LYS A 716 -26.87 83.38 30.99
CA LYS A 716 -26.22 82.88 32.21
C LYS A 716 -24.71 82.71 32.02
N THR A 717 -24.23 82.25 30.87
CA THR A 717 -22.77 82.20 30.60
C THR A 717 -22.15 83.58 30.45
N MET A 718 -22.78 84.53 29.76
CA MET A 718 -22.26 85.90 29.66
C MET A 718 -22.24 86.65 31.00
N ALA A 719 -23.14 86.33 31.92
CA ALA A 719 -23.09 86.84 33.30
C ALA A 719 -21.94 86.23 34.12
N VAL A 720 -21.62 84.94 33.90
CA VAL A 720 -20.49 84.25 34.56
C VAL A 720 -19.13 84.72 34.00
N GLU A 721 -19.05 85.08 32.73
CA GLU A 721 -17.84 85.63 32.08
C GLU A 721 -17.58 87.11 32.40
N GLY A 722 -18.31 87.70 33.35
CA GLY A 722 -18.09 89.07 33.85
C GLY A 722 -18.86 90.17 33.10
N GLY A 723 -19.86 89.80 32.30
CA GLY A 723 -20.81 90.75 31.72
C GLY A 723 -21.78 91.35 32.75
N PRO A 724 -22.50 92.43 32.40
CA PRO A 724 -23.50 93.04 33.28
C PRO A 724 -24.66 92.09 33.59
N THR A 725 -25.05 92.03 34.86
CA THR A 725 -26.13 91.18 35.38
C THR A 725 -27.52 91.74 35.04
N TYR A 726 -28.00 91.45 33.84
CA TYR A 726 -29.39 91.72 33.45
C TYR A 726 -30.36 90.84 34.22
N SER A 727 -31.45 91.42 34.75
CA SER A 727 -32.55 90.64 35.32
C SER A 727 -33.42 90.04 34.22
N PHE A 728 -33.73 88.74 34.30
CA PHE A 728 -34.40 88.02 33.21
C PHE A 728 -35.80 88.58 32.93
N SER A 729 -36.58 88.91 33.96
CA SER A 729 -37.95 89.42 33.85
C SER A 729 -38.07 90.79 33.13
N GLN A 730 -36.97 91.54 32.98
CA GLN A 730 -36.94 92.80 32.23
C GLN A 730 -36.72 92.60 30.71
N GLN A 731 -36.32 91.40 30.27
CA GLN A 731 -36.10 91.13 28.85
C GLN A 731 -37.43 91.00 28.09
N PRO A 732 -37.63 91.68 26.94
CA PRO A 732 -38.92 91.75 26.27
C PRO A 732 -39.39 90.43 25.64
N TRP A 733 -38.57 89.38 25.67
CA TRP A 733 -38.87 88.02 25.20
C TRP A 733 -38.96 87.00 26.35
N ALA A 734 -38.62 87.38 27.60
CA ALA A 734 -38.70 86.56 28.80
C ALA A 734 -39.77 87.05 29.79
N GLN A 735 -40.73 87.84 29.31
CA GLN A 735 -41.90 88.25 30.09
C GLN A 735 -42.79 87.02 30.40
N PRO A 736 -43.35 86.89 31.62
CA PRO A 736 -44.18 85.75 32.04
C PRO A 736 -45.25 85.32 31.02
N ALA A 737 -45.98 86.28 30.45
CA ALA A 737 -47.01 86.02 29.43
C ALA A 737 -46.44 85.37 28.15
N LYS A 738 -45.24 85.75 27.71
CA LYS A 738 -44.62 85.20 26.50
C LYS A 738 -44.01 83.81 26.74
N ILE A 739 -43.59 83.54 27.98
CA ILE A 739 -43.19 82.20 28.40
C ILE A 739 -44.42 81.29 28.47
N ASN A 740 -45.57 81.78 28.96
CA ASN A 740 -46.86 81.08 28.85
C ASN A 740 -47.18 80.76 27.38
N ASP A 741 -47.13 81.74 26.47
CA ASP A 741 -47.37 81.53 25.03
C ASP A 741 -46.46 80.44 24.43
N ILE A 742 -45.15 80.46 24.75
CA ILE A 742 -44.18 79.45 24.27
C ILE A 742 -44.49 78.06 24.85
N VAL A 743 -44.77 77.96 26.15
CA VAL A 743 -45.09 76.70 26.83
C VAL A 743 -46.43 76.13 26.35
N MET A 744 -47.46 76.96 26.19
CA MET A 744 -48.76 76.57 25.65
C MET A 744 -48.69 76.20 24.16
N ALA A 745 -47.89 76.89 23.35
CA ALA A 745 -47.63 76.49 21.98
C ALA A 745 -46.94 75.12 21.92
N THR A 746 -45.91 74.91 22.74
CA THR A 746 -45.18 73.63 22.86
C THR A 746 -46.11 72.49 23.32
N TYR A 747 -46.96 72.74 24.32
CA TYR A 747 -47.95 71.77 24.81
C TYR A 747 -49.02 71.44 23.75
N ARG A 748 -49.50 72.43 22.98
CA ARG A 748 -50.42 72.21 21.84
C ARG A 748 -49.75 71.42 20.71
N ILE A 749 -48.49 71.71 20.38
CA ILE A 749 -47.71 70.96 19.39
C ILE A 749 -47.58 69.50 19.84
N LEU A 750 -47.16 69.27 21.08
CA LEU A 750 -47.02 67.92 21.66
C LEU A 750 -48.36 67.17 21.62
N LYS A 751 -49.46 67.76 22.10
CA LYS A 751 -50.78 67.12 22.10
C LYS A 751 -51.29 66.79 20.68
N ASN A 752 -51.04 67.64 19.69
CA ASN A 752 -51.59 67.47 18.34
C ASN A 752 -50.69 66.62 17.42
N ARG A 753 -49.38 66.56 17.65
CA ARG A 753 -48.43 65.82 16.80
C ARG A 753 -48.07 64.44 17.35
N LEU A 754 -48.03 64.26 18.68
CA LEU A 754 -47.63 62.98 19.29
C LEU A 754 -48.46 61.78 18.80
N PRO A 755 -49.81 61.83 18.70
CA PRO A 755 -50.58 60.69 18.22
C PRO A 755 -50.26 60.33 16.76
N GLY A 756 -50.02 61.33 15.91
CA GLY A 756 -49.66 61.13 14.51
C GLY A 756 -48.28 60.50 14.34
N THR A 757 -47.28 60.92 15.13
CA THR A 757 -45.94 60.30 15.13
C THR A 757 -46.01 58.84 15.60
N LEU A 758 -46.78 58.54 16.65
CA LEU A 758 -46.97 57.16 17.14
C LEU A 758 -47.72 56.28 16.11
N GLN A 759 -48.74 56.81 15.45
CA GLN A 759 -49.45 56.11 14.37
C GLN A 759 -48.52 55.82 13.18
N SER A 760 -47.69 56.78 12.73
CA SER A 760 -46.70 56.51 11.68
C SER A 760 -45.63 55.52 12.13
N MET A 761 -45.20 55.57 13.40
CA MET A 761 -44.25 54.61 13.94
C MET A 761 -44.82 53.19 13.95
N SER A 762 -46.07 52.98 14.34
CA SER A 762 -46.72 51.65 14.34
C SER A 762 -47.06 51.13 12.93
N LEU A 763 -47.41 52.00 11.98
CA LEU A 763 -47.56 51.65 10.55
C LEU A 763 -46.26 51.10 9.93
N TYR A 764 -45.13 51.73 10.27
CA TYR A 764 -43.82 51.34 9.74
C TYR A 764 -43.18 50.18 10.53
N LEU A 765 -43.19 50.24 11.86
CA LEU A 765 -42.54 49.29 12.76
C LEU A 765 -43.59 48.34 13.35
N ALA A 766 -43.75 47.16 12.74
CA ALA A 766 -44.75 46.17 13.14
C ALA A 766 -44.51 45.53 14.54
N ASN A 767 -43.41 45.87 15.23
CA ASN A 767 -43.08 45.37 16.56
C ASN A 767 -43.10 46.50 17.60
N LYS A 768 -43.95 46.35 18.62
CA LYS A 768 -44.13 47.33 19.71
C LYS A 768 -42.89 47.49 20.59
N ASP A 769 -42.02 46.48 20.66
CA ASP A 769 -40.77 46.59 21.41
C ASP A 769 -39.77 47.53 20.70
N THR A 770 -39.67 47.48 19.36
CA THR A 770 -38.78 48.38 18.62
C THR A 770 -39.33 49.80 18.56
N GLU A 771 -40.66 49.95 18.47
CA GLU A 771 -41.37 51.22 18.66
C GLU A 771 -41.03 51.86 20.03
N PHE A 772 -41.18 51.11 21.12
CA PHE A 772 -40.89 51.59 22.47
C PHE A 772 -39.41 51.92 22.68
N ILE A 773 -38.50 51.11 22.12
CA ILE A 773 -37.04 51.37 22.17
C ILE A 773 -36.69 52.66 21.43
N LEU A 774 -37.32 52.95 20.28
CA LEU A 774 -37.05 54.16 19.50
C LEU A 774 -37.69 55.41 20.14
N PHE A 775 -38.88 55.28 20.74
CA PHE A 775 -39.58 56.42 21.38
C PHE A 775 -39.03 56.78 22.77
N LYS A 776 -38.49 55.81 23.53
CA LYS A 776 -37.99 56.04 24.89
C LYS A 776 -36.92 57.16 24.98
N PRO A 777 -35.92 57.27 24.09
CA PRO A 777 -35.02 58.42 24.03
C PRO A 777 -35.75 59.76 23.82
N VAL A 778 -36.69 59.83 22.87
CA VAL A 778 -37.47 61.06 22.60
C VAL A 778 -38.25 61.49 23.84
N ARG A 779 -38.94 60.55 24.50
CA ARG A 779 -39.62 60.79 25.78
C ARG A 779 -38.66 61.31 26.86
N THR A 780 -37.47 60.72 26.95
CA THR A 780 -36.46 61.11 27.95
C THR A 780 -35.92 62.52 27.68
N ASN A 781 -35.70 62.88 26.42
CA ASN A 781 -35.28 64.24 26.03
C ASN A 781 -36.35 65.27 26.39
N ILE A 782 -37.61 65.03 26.00
CA ILE A 782 -38.75 65.92 26.34
C ILE A 782 -38.82 66.13 27.86
N GLN A 783 -38.73 65.04 28.64
CA GLN A 783 -38.70 65.09 30.10
C GLN A 783 -37.55 65.95 30.64
N GLN A 784 -36.31 65.78 30.14
CA GLN A 784 -35.16 66.58 30.58
C GLN A 784 -35.30 68.07 30.25
N VAL A 785 -35.85 68.42 29.08
CA VAL A 785 -35.99 69.83 28.68
C VAL A 785 -37.05 70.53 29.53
N PHE A 786 -38.18 69.88 29.83
CA PHE A 786 -39.15 70.41 30.79
C PHE A 786 -38.62 70.45 32.23
N GLN A 787 -37.76 69.52 32.66
CA GLN A 787 -37.06 69.61 33.95
C GLN A 787 -36.14 70.83 34.03
N ARG A 788 -35.36 71.11 32.97
CA ARG A 788 -34.50 72.32 32.91
C ARG A 788 -35.32 73.60 32.92
N LEU A 789 -36.47 73.62 32.24
CA LEU A 789 -37.42 74.74 32.32
C LEU A 789 -37.94 74.93 33.76
N HIS A 790 -38.44 73.87 34.40
CA HIS A 790 -38.97 73.95 35.77
C HIS A 790 -37.90 74.43 36.78
N ALA A 791 -36.64 74.01 36.64
CA ALA A 791 -35.54 74.51 37.46
C ALA A 791 -35.29 76.02 37.24
N LEU A 792 -35.16 76.47 35.99
CA LEU A 792 -34.93 77.90 35.68
C LEU A 792 -36.11 78.79 36.08
N LEU A 793 -37.34 78.27 36.01
CA LEU A 793 -38.53 78.97 36.49
C LEU A 793 -38.52 79.12 38.03
N GLN A 794 -38.04 78.11 38.76
CA GLN A 794 -37.90 78.16 40.23
C GLN A 794 -36.71 79.04 40.70
N GLU A 795 -35.68 79.22 39.87
CA GLU A 795 -34.52 80.08 40.17
C GLU A 795 -34.81 81.57 39.98
N GLU A 796 -35.54 81.96 38.92
CA GLU A 796 -35.53 83.35 38.40
C GLU A 796 -36.88 84.12 38.52
N TYR A 797 -37.98 83.48 38.94
CA TYR A 797 -39.34 84.07 38.88
C TYR A 797 -40.08 84.00 40.21
N SER A 798 -40.97 84.97 40.48
CA SER A 798 -41.75 85.02 41.71
C SER A 798 -42.93 84.04 41.72
N GLY A 799 -43.51 83.78 42.89
CA GLY A 799 -44.70 82.93 43.05
C GLY A 799 -45.95 83.42 42.31
N GLU A 800 -46.00 84.71 41.93
CA GLU A 800 -47.08 85.29 41.11
C GLU A 800 -46.76 85.14 39.62
N ASP A 801 -45.51 85.40 39.21
CA ASP A 801 -45.05 85.16 37.83
C ASP A 801 -45.23 83.70 37.41
N LEU A 802 -44.96 82.75 38.32
CA LEU A 802 -45.15 81.32 38.09
C LEU A 802 -46.61 80.94 37.81
N GLN A 803 -47.57 81.62 38.42
CA GLN A 803 -49.00 81.44 38.13
C GLN A 803 -49.37 82.00 36.76
N ILE A 804 -48.76 83.12 36.36
CA ILE A 804 -48.94 83.71 35.02
C ILE A 804 -48.32 82.80 33.93
N ILE A 805 -47.18 82.15 34.21
CA ILE A 805 -46.50 81.24 33.27
C ILE A 805 -47.27 79.91 33.11
N ALA A 806 -47.99 79.46 34.14
CA ALA A 806 -48.91 78.31 34.11
C ALA A 806 -48.29 77.02 33.51
N CYS A 807 -47.02 76.74 33.82
CA CYS A 807 -46.29 75.60 33.27
C CYS A 807 -46.93 74.25 33.70
N PRO A 808 -47.22 73.32 32.78
CA PRO A 808 -47.80 72.02 33.13
C PRO A 808 -46.86 71.20 34.03
N SER A 809 -47.45 70.45 34.96
CA SER A 809 -46.66 69.67 35.92
C SER A 809 -45.92 68.53 35.24
N MET A 810 -44.80 68.10 35.83
CA MET A 810 -44.03 66.95 35.34
C MET A 810 -44.90 65.68 35.25
N GLU A 811 -45.89 65.53 36.12
CA GLU A 811 -46.85 64.43 36.09
C GLU A 811 -47.82 64.52 34.91
N GLN A 812 -48.34 65.71 34.59
CA GLN A 812 -49.19 65.94 33.41
C GLN A 812 -48.44 65.67 32.11
N ILE A 813 -47.16 66.05 32.04
CA ILE A 813 -46.27 65.75 30.91
C ILE A 813 -46.00 64.24 30.83
N ASN A 814 -45.69 63.59 31.96
CA ASN A 814 -45.49 62.14 32.03
C ASN A 814 -46.72 61.34 31.62
N LEU A 815 -47.92 61.80 31.98
CA LEU A 815 -49.19 61.18 31.64
C LEU A 815 -49.48 61.32 30.14
N LEU A 816 -49.29 62.51 29.57
CA LEU A 816 -49.44 62.74 28.13
C LEU A 816 -48.40 61.95 27.30
N LEU A 817 -47.18 61.77 27.81
CA LEU A 817 -46.15 60.89 27.23
C LEU A 817 -46.33 59.40 27.56
N SER A 818 -47.43 59.01 28.22
CA SER A 818 -47.80 57.61 28.52
C SER A 818 -49.03 57.11 27.79
N VAL A 819 -49.60 57.92 26.89
CA VAL A 819 -50.65 57.49 25.96
C VAL A 819 -50.12 56.32 25.13
N LYS A 820 -50.96 55.28 25.00
CA LYS A 820 -50.75 54.05 24.23
C LYS A 820 -51.60 54.06 22.96
#